data_AF-A0A7C6IBD2-F1
#
_entry.id   AF-A0A7C6IBD2-F1
#
_cell.length_a   1.000
_cell.length_b   1.000
_cell.length_c   1.000
_cell.angle_alpha   90.00
_cell.angle_beta   90.00
_cell.angle_gamma   90.00
#
_symmetry.space_group_name_H-M   'P 1'
#
loop_
_entity.id
_entity.type
_entity.pdbx_description
1 polymer ?
#
loop_
_entity_poly.entity_id
_entity_poly.type
_entity_poly.pdbx_seq_one_letter_code
_entity_poly.pdbx_strand_id
1 'polypeptide(L)'
;MSTTRVLATALPYSLADDAPFHASVFFTHRLTPESEGATLADFPAAEVWVKTLRAGELVLVTDTAPDGIPVRWVSEPDQEDWSAVFPPDTLVAGFTAPAVTGQPWVTYPAHVMDGHALDVHVGSTLASPFTPPAVLANPVAEAVLQQHRHLHRGVNQLLDLPGQRAEHDQQVLQRKEDEALATLGQPTKRREGYHSEPLEWTSAVEILLRDKDGDRRLTDHLDMLVAQGGATGDVVMDAMRDVHAARRFYQREQVGYEPRPVDGATTPRPEVPRQDFHQRAAQLGSTPVLLRALGLVVDVAVDSSRHRALLARATRVSARFTPARGRDLVRLAPPRTWCESDGEHWRAVASGVWSGGALPLGDPRTYTVLDLDPDASALKLEQHVRDLPRALASELNGDPASSAPASLRSTGFAIARTDRAEALLAQVQRGEGFEAPDDDGTATGEDLAYDDVVRGIRLEVWDDLTRAWHSLHERRVDVEAGGRDVLDDAPDTGFLQLTGLNRTGESAYHLHEVFAGWDGWSLSAPRPGKVIVHGEGEDAGRELVLDEPPDDPATHVHIRTSVQPGTLPWLRYGRRYSFRVRGVDLAGNSVPRPPAPSSPDPSVVAAAREQLDLLSRTYADRDARGLLAAVRARLLERLPDDGAPDATDGLLAVLAAAGEGLAGAQKRLTADARLEATPV
;
A
#
# COMPACT_ATOMS: atom_id res chain seq x y z
N MET A 1 -1.01 -27.64 -34.43
CA MET A 1 -0.88 -28.55 -33.28
C MET A 1 -0.70 -27.74 -32.01
N SER A 2 -1.53 -28.02 -31.01
CA SER A 2 -1.35 -27.51 -29.65
C SER A 2 0.05 -27.84 -29.16
N THR A 3 0.73 -26.89 -28.49
CA THR A 3 2.12 -27.07 -28.06
C THR A 3 2.28 -26.76 -26.57
N THR A 4 2.91 -27.68 -25.84
CA THR A 4 3.36 -27.47 -24.45
C THR A 4 4.80 -26.95 -24.44
N ARG A 5 4.99 -25.69 -24.02
CA ARG A 5 6.32 -25.14 -23.72
C ARG A 5 6.55 -25.02 -22.22
N VAL A 6 7.76 -25.33 -21.78
CA VAL A 6 8.14 -25.23 -20.35
C VAL A 6 9.45 -24.48 -20.19
N LEU A 7 9.45 -23.51 -19.26
CA LEU A 7 10.64 -22.81 -18.77
C LEU A 7 10.97 -23.30 -17.36
N ALA A 8 12.23 -23.63 -17.10
CA ALA A 8 12.72 -24.04 -15.79
C ALA A 8 13.70 -22.98 -15.23
N THR A 9 13.27 -22.26 -14.20
CA THR A 9 14.07 -21.21 -13.56
C THR A 9 14.73 -21.74 -12.29
N ALA A 10 16.06 -21.66 -12.20
CA ALA A 10 16.80 -22.07 -11.01
C ALA A 10 16.85 -20.95 -9.96
N LEU A 11 16.49 -21.26 -8.72
CA LEU A 11 16.47 -20.32 -7.60
C LEU A 11 17.42 -20.82 -6.51
N PRO A 12 18.60 -20.21 -6.34
CA PRO A 12 19.56 -20.61 -5.30
C PRO A 12 19.03 -20.30 -3.90
N TYR A 13 19.24 -21.23 -2.95
CA TYR A 13 18.72 -21.12 -1.58
C TYR A 13 19.80 -21.19 -0.49
N SER A 14 20.55 -22.29 -0.42
CA SER A 14 21.62 -22.49 0.58
C SER A 14 22.56 -23.62 0.16
N LEU A 15 23.82 -23.57 0.61
CA LEU A 15 24.78 -24.67 0.46
C LEU A 15 25.22 -25.26 1.81
N ALA A 16 24.57 -24.86 2.91
CA ALA A 16 24.82 -25.43 4.23
C ALA A 16 24.55 -26.95 4.23
N ASP A 17 25.33 -27.71 4.99
CA ASP A 17 25.22 -29.18 5.01
C ASP A 17 23.90 -29.66 5.62
N ASP A 18 23.27 -28.86 6.49
CA ASP A 18 21.98 -29.12 7.13
C ASP A 18 20.80 -28.44 6.41
N ALA A 19 21.04 -27.78 5.27
CA ALA A 19 19.97 -27.15 4.49
C ALA A 19 18.97 -28.21 3.98
N PRO A 20 17.65 -27.95 4.06
CA PRO A 20 16.63 -28.90 3.61
C PRO A 20 16.71 -29.17 2.09
N PHE A 21 17.20 -28.20 1.33
CA PHE A 21 17.48 -28.26 -0.11
C PHE A 21 18.50 -27.18 -0.46
N HIS A 22 19.05 -27.20 -1.69
CA HIS A 22 20.04 -26.22 -2.13
C HIS A 22 19.52 -25.22 -3.16
N ALA A 23 18.60 -25.64 -4.02
CA ALA A 23 17.90 -24.77 -4.94
C ALA A 23 16.44 -25.21 -5.08
N SER A 24 15.60 -24.30 -5.52
CA SER A 24 14.27 -24.62 -6.04
C SER A 24 14.26 -24.40 -7.55
N VAL A 25 13.57 -25.27 -8.29
CA VAL A 25 13.32 -25.08 -9.72
C VAL A 25 11.85 -24.72 -9.91
N PHE A 26 11.59 -23.53 -10.43
CA PHE A 26 10.24 -23.06 -10.74
C PHE A 26 9.92 -23.32 -12.22
N PHE A 27 8.84 -24.06 -12.47
CA PHE A 27 8.39 -24.44 -13.80
C PHE A 27 7.25 -23.53 -14.27
N THR A 28 7.50 -22.78 -15.35
CA THR A 28 6.48 -21.98 -16.04
C THR A 28 5.99 -22.72 -17.27
N HIS A 29 4.68 -22.86 -17.39
CA HIS A 29 4.02 -23.49 -18.54
C HIS A 29 3.52 -22.41 -19.50
N ARG A 30 3.81 -22.58 -20.79
CA ARG A 30 3.23 -21.80 -21.88
C ARG A 30 2.52 -22.76 -22.82
N LEU A 31 1.22 -22.92 -22.63
CA LEU A 31 0.39 -23.75 -23.48
C LEU A 31 -0.16 -22.89 -24.62
N THR A 32 0.10 -23.30 -25.87
CA THR A 32 -0.39 -22.59 -27.05
C THR A 32 -1.40 -23.48 -27.78
N PRO A 33 -2.70 -23.15 -27.73
CA PRO A 33 -3.73 -23.95 -28.38
C PRO A 33 -3.72 -23.74 -29.90
N GLU A 34 -4.09 -24.77 -30.65
CA GLU A 34 -4.26 -24.68 -32.12
C GLU A 34 -5.58 -24.01 -32.52
N SER A 35 -6.62 -24.16 -31.71
CA SER A 35 -7.95 -23.61 -31.95
C SER A 35 -8.55 -23.06 -30.67
N GLU A 36 -9.51 -22.16 -30.81
CA GLU A 36 -10.33 -21.72 -29.68
C GLU A 36 -11.06 -22.92 -29.04
N GLY A 37 -11.27 -22.85 -27.72
CA GLY A 37 -11.94 -23.90 -26.96
C GLY A 37 -11.09 -25.13 -26.66
N ALA A 38 -9.78 -25.11 -26.93
CA ALA A 38 -8.87 -26.17 -26.52
C ALA A 38 -8.91 -26.39 -25.00
N THR A 39 -8.66 -27.64 -24.61
CA THR A 39 -8.65 -28.09 -23.21
C THR A 39 -7.30 -28.69 -22.86
N LEU A 40 -7.04 -28.94 -21.58
CA LEU A 40 -5.79 -29.54 -21.12
C LEU A 40 -5.55 -30.93 -21.73
N ALA A 41 -6.61 -31.67 -22.07
CA ALA A 41 -6.52 -32.96 -22.79
C ALA A 41 -5.81 -32.84 -24.16
N ASP A 42 -5.81 -31.66 -24.78
CA ASP A 42 -5.10 -31.39 -26.03
C ASP A 42 -3.58 -31.20 -25.82
N PHE A 43 -3.11 -31.27 -24.56
CA PHE A 43 -1.71 -31.08 -24.17
C PHE A 43 -1.21 -32.27 -23.34
N PRO A 44 -0.93 -33.44 -23.95
CA PRO A 44 -0.66 -34.68 -23.20
C PRO A 44 0.50 -34.60 -22.20
N ALA A 45 1.52 -33.79 -22.48
CA ALA A 45 2.64 -33.61 -21.56
C ALA A 45 2.25 -32.81 -20.30
N ALA A 46 1.34 -31.84 -20.43
CA ALA A 46 0.84 -31.02 -19.33
C ALA A 46 -0.31 -31.70 -18.58
N GLU A 47 -1.18 -32.45 -19.26
CA GLU A 47 -2.25 -33.23 -18.63
C GLU A 47 -1.70 -34.18 -17.55
N VAL A 48 -0.62 -34.90 -17.86
CA VAL A 48 0.09 -35.78 -16.92
C VAL A 48 1.42 -35.18 -16.46
N TRP A 49 1.42 -33.89 -16.12
CA TRP A 49 2.62 -33.12 -15.81
C TRP A 49 3.57 -33.82 -14.83
N VAL A 50 3.08 -34.31 -13.69
CA VAL A 50 3.93 -34.93 -12.67
C VAL A 50 4.60 -36.20 -13.21
N LYS A 51 3.89 -37.02 -13.98
CA LYS A 51 4.47 -38.18 -14.68
C LYS A 51 5.47 -37.76 -15.76
N THR A 52 5.20 -36.69 -16.50
CA THR A 52 6.13 -36.12 -17.50
C THR A 52 7.41 -35.65 -16.82
N LEU A 53 7.28 -34.95 -15.70
CA LEU A 53 8.36 -34.40 -14.90
C LEU A 53 9.23 -35.53 -14.33
N ARG A 54 8.63 -36.55 -13.71
CA ARG A 54 9.34 -37.70 -13.11
C ARG A 54 10.05 -38.60 -14.12
N ALA A 55 9.57 -38.67 -15.36
CA ALA A 55 10.20 -39.44 -16.42
C ALA A 55 11.39 -38.72 -17.07
N GLY A 56 11.52 -37.40 -16.87
CA GLY A 56 12.61 -36.59 -17.39
C GLY A 56 13.83 -36.56 -16.47
N GLU A 57 14.86 -35.86 -16.94
CA GLU A 57 16.09 -35.59 -16.18
C GLU A 57 16.19 -34.09 -15.86
N LEU A 58 16.57 -33.76 -14.64
CA LEU A 58 16.79 -32.39 -14.18
C LEU A 58 18.23 -32.24 -13.73
N VAL A 59 18.92 -31.20 -14.23
CA VAL A 59 20.29 -30.86 -13.82
C VAL A 59 20.42 -29.35 -13.60
N LEU A 60 21.31 -28.95 -12.70
CA LEU A 60 21.73 -27.55 -12.55
C LEU A 60 22.94 -27.28 -13.44
N VAL A 61 22.91 -26.21 -14.21
CA VAL A 61 23.98 -25.81 -15.12
C VAL A 61 24.59 -24.52 -14.62
N THR A 62 25.92 -24.49 -14.52
CA THR A 62 26.65 -23.29 -14.09
C THR A 62 27.80 -22.99 -15.03
N ASP A 63 28.39 -21.81 -14.88
CA ASP A 63 29.67 -21.43 -15.49
C ASP A 63 30.84 -22.36 -15.05
N THR A 64 30.74 -22.97 -13.87
CA THR A 64 31.72 -23.93 -13.34
C THR A 64 31.45 -25.39 -13.73
N ALA A 65 30.24 -25.70 -14.22
CA ALA A 65 29.80 -27.04 -14.58
C ALA A 65 28.81 -27.00 -15.78
N PRO A 66 29.30 -26.72 -16.99
CA PRO A 66 28.45 -26.54 -18.18
C PRO A 66 27.73 -27.82 -18.63
N ASP A 67 28.33 -28.98 -18.33
CA ASP A 67 27.75 -30.31 -18.62
C ASP A 67 26.56 -30.64 -17.72
N GLY A 68 26.37 -29.90 -16.62
CA GLY A 68 25.29 -30.09 -15.66
C GLY A 68 25.72 -30.85 -14.40
N ILE A 69 25.10 -30.47 -13.29
CA ILE A 69 25.22 -31.09 -11.98
C ILE A 69 23.94 -31.90 -11.75
N PRO A 70 24.03 -33.23 -11.56
CA PRO A 70 22.87 -34.04 -11.22
C PRO A 70 22.34 -33.64 -9.85
N VAL A 71 21.01 -33.62 -9.73
CA VAL A 71 20.31 -33.26 -8.50
C VAL A 71 19.44 -34.39 -7.99
N ARG A 72 19.29 -34.45 -6.66
CA ARG A 72 18.30 -35.25 -5.97
C ARG A 72 17.07 -34.40 -5.67
N TRP A 73 15.89 -34.94 -5.92
CA TRP A 73 14.65 -34.23 -5.62
C TRP A 73 14.32 -34.34 -4.14
N VAL A 74 13.84 -33.25 -3.57
CA VAL A 74 13.37 -33.17 -2.18
C VAL A 74 11.84 -33.11 -2.15
N SER A 75 11.23 -32.37 -3.08
CA SER A 75 9.77 -32.32 -3.22
C SER A 75 9.20 -33.63 -3.78
N GLU A 76 8.02 -34.00 -3.31
CA GLU A 76 7.29 -35.20 -3.73
C GLU A 76 5.94 -34.84 -4.37
N PRO A 77 5.93 -34.32 -5.61
CA PRO A 77 4.68 -33.99 -6.27
C PRO A 77 3.86 -35.24 -6.62
N ASP A 78 2.53 -35.10 -6.57
CA ASP A 78 1.58 -36.17 -6.84
C ASP A 78 0.72 -35.90 -8.10
N GLN A 79 0.54 -36.94 -8.91
CA GLN A 79 -0.18 -36.81 -10.18
C GLN A 79 -1.69 -36.73 -9.98
N GLU A 80 -2.23 -37.36 -8.96
CA GLU A 80 -3.67 -37.30 -8.69
C GLU A 80 -4.05 -35.91 -8.17
N ASP A 81 -3.20 -35.30 -7.33
CA ASP A 81 -3.35 -33.91 -6.90
C ASP A 81 -3.29 -32.94 -8.09
N TRP A 82 -2.34 -33.15 -9.02
CA TRP A 82 -2.30 -32.39 -10.28
C TRP A 82 -3.60 -32.53 -11.08
N SER A 83 -4.09 -33.76 -11.27
CA SER A 83 -5.31 -34.01 -12.03
C SER A 83 -6.57 -33.50 -11.32
N ALA A 84 -6.57 -33.43 -9.99
CA ALA A 84 -7.64 -32.83 -9.21
C ALA A 84 -7.67 -31.31 -9.39
N VAL A 85 -6.51 -30.64 -9.38
CA VAL A 85 -6.40 -29.19 -9.59
C VAL A 85 -6.60 -28.79 -11.06
N PHE A 86 -6.12 -29.62 -11.99
CA PHE A 86 -6.16 -29.40 -13.43
C PHE A 86 -6.75 -30.63 -14.15
N PRO A 87 -8.09 -30.80 -14.13
CA PRO A 87 -8.74 -31.87 -14.86
C PRO A 87 -8.58 -31.70 -16.38
N PRO A 88 -8.72 -32.78 -17.17
CA PRO A 88 -8.50 -32.74 -18.62
C PRO A 88 -9.38 -31.74 -19.39
N ASP A 89 -10.56 -31.41 -18.87
CA ASP A 89 -11.51 -30.45 -19.46
C ASP A 89 -11.21 -28.98 -19.09
N THR A 90 -10.11 -28.71 -18.37
CA THR A 90 -9.66 -27.35 -18.07
C THR A 90 -9.39 -26.60 -19.37
N LEU A 91 -10.06 -25.46 -19.57
CA LEU A 91 -9.88 -24.63 -20.76
C LEU A 91 -8.44 -24.10 -20.82
N VAL A 92 -7.90 -24.00 -22.03
CA VAL A 92 -6.59 -23.42 -22.29
C VAL A 92 -6.74 -22.27 -23.28
N ALA A 93 -6.59 -21.05 -22.77
CA ALA A 93 -6.54 -19.85 -23.61
C ALA A 93 -5.10 -19.61 -24.11
N GLY A 94 -4.99 -18.99 -25.29
CA GLY A 94 -3.69 -18.53 -25.80
C GLY A 94 -3.15 -17.37 -24.95
N PHE A 95 -1.85 -17.37 -24.67
CA PHE A 95 -1.20 -16.29 -23.93
C PHE A 95 -1.22 -14.98 -24.74
N THR A 96 -1.87 -13.95 -24.20
CA THR A 96 -1.82 -12.59 -24.72
C THR A 96 -0.82 -11.78 -23.91
N ALA A 97 0.27 -11.31 -24.54
CA ALA A 97 1.25 -10.47 -23.87
C ALA A 97 0.64 -9.09 -23.54
N PRO A 98 0.46 -8.73 -22.27
CA PRO A 98 -0.08 -7.42 -21.93
C PRO A 98 0.99 -6.33 -22.15
N ALA A 99 0.59 -5.22 -22.79
CA ALA A 99 1.41 -4.00 -22.88
C ALA A 99 1.04 -3.05 -21.74
N VAL A 100 1.52 -3.34 -20.54
CA VAL A 100 1.22 -2.61 -19.30
C VAL A 100 1.86 -1.22 -19.32
N THR A 101 3.07 -1.11 -19.87
CA THR A 101 3.84 0.15 -19.88
C THR A 101 3.33 1.15 -20.91
N GLY A 102 2.55 0.69 -21.89
CA GLY A 102 1.89 1.53 -22.89
C GLY A 102 0.64 2.25 -22.40
N GLN A 103 0.18 1.97 -21.17
CA GLN A 103 -1.00 2.59 -20.57
C GLN A 103 -0.60 3.69 -19.56
N PRO A 104 -1.45 4.72 -19.33
CA PRO A 104 -1.18 5.73 -18.30
C PRO A 104 -1.19 5.13 -16.89
N TRP A 105 -0.30 5.63 -16.02
CA TRP A 105 -0.23 5.23 -14.61
C TRP A 105 -0.55 6.41 -13.70
N VAL A 106 -1.38 6.18 -12.68
CA VAL A 106 -1.83 7.17 -11.70
C VAL A 106 -1.35 6.76 -10.31
N THR A 107 -0.71 7.69 -9.61
CA THR A 107 -0.20 7.54 -8.24
C THR A 107 -0.34 8.87 -7.51
N TYR A 108 -0.12 8.89 -6.19
CA TYR A 108 -0.03 10.10 -5.38
C TYR A 108 1.00 9.91 -4.25
N PRO A 109 1.53 11.00 -3.66
CA PRO A 109 2.60 10.91 -2.67
C PRO A 109 2.07 10.54 -1.28
N ALA A 110 1.57 9.32 -1.10
CA ALA A 110 1.02 8.82 0.16
C ALA A 110 2.02 8.94 1.34
N HIS A 111 3.33 8.91 1.07
CA HIS A 111 4.40 8.99 2.09
C HIS A 111 4.46 10.29 2.89
N VAL A 112 3.81 11.38 2.44
CA VAL A 112 3.76 12.68 3.16
C VAL A 112 2.41 13.03 3.74
N MET A 113 1.37 12.22 3.48
CA MET A 113 -0.02 12.56 3.86
C MET A 113 -0.23 12.60 5.37
N ASP A 114 0.46 11.74 6.11
CA ASP A 114 0.42 11.72 7.57
C ASP A 114 0.97 13.02 8.16
N GLY A 115 2.10 13.51 7.62
CA GLY A 115 2.75 14.75 8.01
C GLY A 115 1.87 15.96 7.71
N HIS A 116 1.31 16.05 6.50
CA HIS A 116 0.40 17.14 6.13
C HIS A 116 -0.81 17.21 7.08
N ALA A 117 -1.45 16.08 7.38
CA ALA A 117 -2.59 16.05 8.28
C ALA A 117 -2.21 16.36 9.74
N LEU A 118 -1.09 15.82 10.22
CA LEU A 118 -0.58 16.09 11.56
C LEU A 118 -0.24 17.57 11.73
N ASP A 119 0.37 18.20 10.72
CA ASP A 119 0.74 19.60 10.74
C ASP A 119 -0.49 20.51 10.93
N VAL A 120 -1.57 20.24 10.20
CA VAL A 120 -2.83 21.00 10.36
C VAL A 120 -3.42 20.80 11.74
N HIS A 121 -3.40 19.56 12.26
CA HIS A 121 -3.88 19.25 13.61
C HIS A 121 -3.11 19.97 14.70
N VAL A 122 -1.77 19.88 14.67
CA VAL A 122 -0.90 20.53 15.65
C VAL A 122 -1.05 22.04 15.56
N GLY A 123 -1.03 22.62 14.35
CA GLY A 123 -1.14 24.06 14.16
C GLY A 123 -2.49 24.61 14.65
N SER A 124 -3.59 23.90 14.34
CA SER A 124 -4.92 24.28 14.80
C SER A 124 -5.09 24.14 16.31
N THR A 125 -4.52 23.08 16.91
CA THR A 125 -4.57 22.85 18.35
C THR A 125 -3.75 23.89 19.12
N LEU A 126 -2.57 24.25 18.61
CA LEU A 126 -1.74 25.30 19.21
C LEU A 126 -2.38 26.68 19.11
N ALA A 127 -3.08 26.97 18.01
CA ALA A 127 -3.79 28.24 17.83
C ALA A 127 -5.03 28.36 18.74
N SER A 128 -5.73 27.26 19.02
CA SER A 128 -6.94 27.26 19.85
C SER A 128 -7.10 25.94 20.62
N PRO A 129 -6.40 25.77 21.76
CA PRO A 129 -6.37 24.51 22.49
C PRO A 129 -7.65 24.18 23.28
N PHE A 130 -8.46 25.21 23.62
CA PHE A 130 -9.62 25.05 24.52
C PHE A 130 -10.97 25.23 23.82
N THR A 131 -10.98 25.76 22.60
CA THR A 131 -12.19 26.09 21.85
C THR A 131 -12.04 25.66 20.39
N PRO A 132 -13.14 25.45 19.65
CA PRO A 132 -13.05 25.25 18.21
C PRO A 132 -12.29 26.42 17.55
N PRO A 133 -11.26 26.17 16.73
CA PRO A 133 -10.50 27.24 16.10
C PRO A 133 -11.38 28.01 15.13
N ALA A 134 -11.32 29.34 15.20
CA ALA A 134 -11.89 30.22 14.19
C ALA A 134 -11.02 30.21 12.92
N VAL A 135 -11.61 30.54 11.79
CA VAL A 135 -10.96 30.55 10.47
C VAL A 135 -9.95 31.70 10.36
N LEU A 136 -10.34 32.93 10.72
CA LEU A 136 -9.43 34.10 10.66
C LEU A 136 -8.43 34.18 11.83
N ALA A 137 -8.57 33.33 12.85
CA ALA A 137 -7.66 33.27 13.98
C ALA A 137 -6.80 31.98 13.98
N ASN A 138 -6.84 31.21 12.91
CA ASN A 138 -6.02 30.02 12.74
C ASN A 138 -4.95 30.26 11.66
N PRO A 139 -3.65 30.35 12.02
CA PRO A 139 -2.57 30.60 11.07
C PRO A 139 -2.50 29.59 9.93
N VAL A 140 -2.88 28.34 10.18
CA VAL A 140 -2.93 27.28 9.16
C VAL A 140 -4.03 27.56 8.14
N ALA A 141 -5.24 27.86 8.62
CA ALA A 141 -6.37 28.18 7.74
C ALA A 141 -6.11 29.46 6.93
N GLU A 142 -5.55 30.49 7.58
CA GLU A 142 -5.14 31.72 6.90
C GLU A 142 -4.10 31.46 5.81
N ALA A 143 -3.08 30.63 6.06
CA ALA A 143 -2.06 30.32 5.07
C ALA A 143 -2.65 29.64 3.82
N VAL A 144 -3.58 28.71 4.00
CA VAL A 144 -4.32 28.09 2.89
C VAL A 144 -5.19 29.12 2.16
N LEU A 145 -5.93 29.95 2.88
CA LEU A 145 -6.78 31.00 2.27
C LEU A 145 -5.96 32.03 1.48
N GLN A 146 -4.72 32.33 1.90
CA GLN A 146 -3.80 33.16 1.11
C GLN A 146 -3.42 32.50 -0.21
N GLN A 147 -3.35 31.18 -0.31
CA GLN A 147 -3.18 30.51 -1.61
C GLN A 147 -4.45 30.60 -2.46
N HIS A 148 -5.62 30.38 -1.85
CA HIS A 148 -6.91 30.44 -2.54
C HIS A 148 -7.19 31.83 -3.16
N ARG A 149 -6.80 32.93 -2.50
CA ARG A 149 -7.13 34.29 -2.98
C ARG A 149 -6.63 34.58 -4.40
N HIS A 150 -5.54 33.94 -4.82
CA HIS A 150 -4.95 34.14 -6.14
C HIS A 150 -5.78 33.48 -7.26
N LEU A 151 -6.59 32.48 -6.91
CA LEU A 151 -7.36 31.66 -7.85
C LEU A 151 -8.88 31.87 -7.69
N HIS A 152 -9.31 32.33 -6.51
CA HIS A 152 -10.70 32.51 -6.12
C HIS A 152 -10.96 33.99 -5.76
N ARG A 153 -11.63 34.71 -6.66
CA ARG A 153 -11.94 36.14 -6.49
C ARG A 153 -12.82 36.39 -5.26
N GLY A 154 -13.79 35.50 -5.04
CA GLY A 154 -14.63 35.50 -3.83
C GLY A 154 -13.80 35.44 -2.56
N VAL A 155 -12.83 34.52 -2.47
CA VAL A 155 -11.92 34.44 -1.30
C VAL A 155 -11.11 35.71 -1.12
N ASN A 156 -10.57 36.30 -2.19
CA ASN A 156 -9.87 37.58 -2.07
C ASN A 156 -10.77 38.68 -1.49
N GLN A 157 -12.02 38.77 -1.94
CA GLN A 157 -13.00 39.72 -1.40
C GLN A 157 -13.37 39.42 0.06
N LEU A 158 -13.50 38.14 0.44
CA LEU A 158 -13.79 37.73 1.81
C LEU A 158 -12.67 38.11 2.79
N LEU A 159 -11.41 37.95 2.39
CA LEU A 159 -10.26 38.32 3.22
C LEU A 159 -10.16 39.83 3.45
N ASP A 160 -10.63 40.64 2.50
CA ASP A 160 -10.67 42.11 2.61
C ASP A 160 -11.94 42.61 3.37
N LEU A 161 -12.95 41.74 3.55
CA LEU A 161 -14.25 42.10 4.09
C LEU A 161 -14.24 42.63 5.54
N PRO A 162 -13.43 42.11 6.49
CA PRO A 162 -13.37 42.66 7.85
C PRO A 162 -13.04 44.16 7.89
N GLY A 163 -12.12 44.61 7.04
CA GLY A 163 -11.77 46.03 6.93
C GLY A 163 -12.94 46.86 6.39
N GLN A 164 -13.59 46.37 5.33
CA GLN A 164 -14.76 47.02 4.73
C GLN A 164 -15.95 47.07 5.69
N ARG A 165 -16.14 46.03 6.51
CA ARG A 165 -17.22 45.96 7.50
C ARG A 165 -17.01 46.98 8.61
N ALA A 166 -15.78 47.14 9.09
CA ALA A 166 -15.47 48.17 10.09
C ALA A 166 -15.78 49.59 9.56
N GLU A 167 -15.41 49.87 8.30
CA GLU A 167 -15.75 51.14 7.64
C GLU A 167 -17.26 51.32 7.45
N HIS A 168 -17.96 50.27 7.03
CA HIS A 168 -19.41 50.27 6.85
C HIS A 168 -20.13 50.49 8.18
N ASP A 169 -19.75 49.79 9.25
CA ASP A 169 -20.33 49.92 10.58
C ASP A 169 -20.12 51.33 11.13
N GLN A 170 -18.95 51.94 10.88
CA GLN A 170 -18.69 53.34 11.22
C GLN A 170 -19.61 54.30 10.45
N GLN A 171 -19.83 54.06 9.15
CA GLN A 171 -20.77 54.87 8.35
C GLN A 171 -22.22 54.69 8.81
N VAL A 172 -22.63 53.47 9.16
CA VAL A 172 -23.97 53.19 9.71
C VAL A 172 -24.14 53.90 11.05
N LEU A 173 -23.13 53.85 11.93
CA LEU A 173 -23.16 54.55 13.21
C LEU A 173 -23.28 56.06 13.00
N GLN A 174 -22.44 56.64 12.14
CA GLN A 174 -22.48 58.07 11.83
C GLN A 174 -23.83 58.48 11.24
N ARG A 175 -24.41 57.68 10.34
CA ARG A 175 -25.75 57.92 9.79
C ARG A 175 -26.82 57.90 10.89
N LYS A 176 -26.78 56.91 11.79
CA LYS A 176 -27.71 56.80 12.93
C LYS A 176 -27.55 57.96 13.92
N GLU A 177 -26.33 58.44 14.15
CA GLU A 177 -26.07 59.64 14.95
C GLU A 177 -26.67 60.89 14.30
N ASP A 178 -26.46 61.09 12.99
CA ASP A 178 -27.06 62.19 12.24
C ASP A 178 -28.61 62.14 12.24
N GLU A 179 -29.20 60.94 12.10
CA GLU A 179 -30.65 60.71 12.22
C GLU A 179 -31.17 61.08 13.62
N ALA A 180 -30.46 60.66 14.67
CA ALA A 180 -30.81 60.97 16.05
C ALA A 180 -30.71 62.48 16.35
N LEU A 181 -29.64 63.13 15.89
CA LEU A 181 -29.44 64.58 16.03
C LEU A 181 -30.50 65.38 15.26
N ALA A 182 -30.86 64.95 14.05
CA ALA A 182 -31.95 65.54 13.28
C ALA A 182 -33.30 65.40 14.00
N THR A 183 -33.57 64.24 14.61
CA THR A 183 -34.78 64.00 15.42
C THR A 183 -34.84 64.92 16.65
N LEU A 184 -33.69 65.25 17.24
CA LEU A 184 -33.55 66.18 18.37
C LEU A 184 -33.56 67.67 17.96
N GLY A 185 -33.72 67.99 16.67
CA GLY A 185 -33.83 69.36 16.17
C GLY A 185 -32.48 70.08 16.03
N GLN A 186 -31.35 69.37 16.02
CA GLN A 186 -30.04 69.97 15.79
C GLN A 186 -29.73 70.07 14.28
N PRO A 187 -29.06 71.15 13.83
CA PRO A 187 -28.75 71.33 12.41
C PRO A 187 -27.67 70.34 11.95
N THR A 188 -28.05 69.35 11.15
CA THR A 188 -27.12 68.44 10.46
C THR A 188 -26.71 69.00 9.09
N LYS A 189 -25.50 68.65 8.61
CA LYS A 189 -25.06 69.04 7.25
C LYS A 189 -25.99 68.37 6.23
N ARG A 190 -26.77 69.18 5.49
CA ARG A 190 -27.65 68.71 4.41
C ARG A 190 -26.89 67.83 3.41
N ARG A 191 -27.20 66.54 3.38
CA ARG A 191 -26.94 65.65 2.25
C ARG A 191 -28.28 65.42 1.53
N GLU A 192 -28.29 65.54 0.21
CA GLU A 192 -29.47 65.22 -0.61
C GLU A 192 -29.74 63.71 -0.55
N GLY A 193 -30.91 63.31 -0.04
CA GLY A 193 -31.36 61.92 0.09
C GLY A 193 -32.21 61.68 1.35
N TYR A 194 -33.09 60.68 1.33
CA TYR A 194 -33.82 60.26 2.54
C TYR A 194 -32.82 59.61 3.52
N HIS A 195 -32.81 60.06 4.78
CA HIS A 195 -31.93 59.51 5.81
C HIS A 195 -32.13 57.99 6.07
N SER A 196 -33.24 57.41 5.61
CA SER A 196 -33.68 56.05 5.93
C SER A 196 -33.25 54.97 4.94
N GLU A 197 -32.54 55.29 3.84
CA GLU A 197 -32.10 54.25 2.90
C GLU A 197 -30.97 53.39 3.52
N PRO A 198 -31.11 52.06 3.55
CA PRO A 198 -30.03 51.17 3.98
C PRO A 198 -28.80 51.39 3.11
N LEU A 199 -27.62 51.44 3.73
CA LEU A 199 -26.38 51.35 2.97
C LEU A 199 -26.34 49.94 2.37
N GLU A 200 -26.17 49.85 1.05
CA GLU A 200 -26.04 48.54 0.39
C GLU A 200 -24.86 47.76 0.98
N TRP A 201 -25.10 46.48 1.28
CA TRP A 201 -24.09 45.57 1.81
C TRP A 201 -24.26 44.20 1.15
N THR A 202 -23.15 43.62 0.67
CA THR A 202 -23.15 42.25 0.16
C THR A 202 -22.68 41.31 1.27
N SER A 203 -23.49 40.30 1.61
CA SER A 203 -23.09 39.32 2.63
C SER A 203 -21.89 38.48 2.19
N ALA A 204 -21.14 37.95 3.16
CA ALA A 204 -19.99 37.08 2.88
C ALA A 204 -20.40 35.83 2.06
N VAL A 205 -21.55 35.22 2.38
CA VAL A 205 -22.07 34.07 1.64
C VAL A 205 -22.39 34.45 0.19
N GLU A 206 -22.98 35.62 -0.04
CA GLU A 206 -23.30 36.09 -1.38
C GLU A 206 -22.04 36.39 -2.21
N ILE A 207 -20.98 36.95 -1.60
CA ILE A 207 -19.67 37.14 -2.24
C ILE A 207 -19.17 35.80 -2.79
N LEU A 208 -19.24 34.74 -1.99
CA LEU A 208 -18.77 33.41 -2.41
C LEU A 208 -19.66 32.83 -3.52
N LEU A 209 -20.99 32.92 -3.39
CA LEU A 209 -21.94 32.42 -4.39
C LEU A 209 -21.85 33.13 -5.75
N ARG A 210 -21.41 34.40 -5.77
CA ARG A 210 -21.20 35.16 -7.01
C ARG A 210 -19.98 34.67 -7.80
N ASP A 211 -18.99 34.03 -7.16
CA ASP A 211 -17.80 33.47 -7.83
C ASP A 211 -17.98 31.99 -8.19
N LYS A 212 -18.86 31.73 -9.16
CA LYS A 212 -19.24 30.36 -9.60
C LYS A 212 -18.08 29.50 -10.13
N ASP A 213 -16.98 30.13 -10.54
CA ASP A 213 -15.85 29.47 -11.19
C ASP A 213 -14.61 29.33 -10.28
N GLY A 214 -14.70 29.77 -9.01
CA GLY A 214 -13.58 29.73 -8.06
C GLY A 214 -13.00 28.32 -7.88
N ASP A 215 -13.85 27.36 -7.53
CA ASP A 215 -13.47 25.96 -7.33
C ASP A 215 -12.91 25.31 -8.59
N ARG A 216 -13.44 25.67 -9.77
CA ARG A 216 -12.95 25.18 -11.07
C ARG A 216 -11.53 25.68 -11.34
N ARG A 217 -11.27 26.98 -11.19
CA ARG A 217 -9.92 27.54 -11.39
C ARG A 217 -8.89 26.96 -10.42
N LEU A 218 -9.27 26.74 -9.16
CA LEU A 218 -8.41 26.06 -8.20
C LEU A 218 -8.09 24.63 -8.64
N THR A 219 -9.12 23.88 -9.06
CA THR A 219 -8.98 22.51 -9.53
C THR A 219 -8.07 22.43 -10.76
N ASP A 220 -8.31 23.27 -11.77
CA ASP A 220 -7.50 23.33 -13.00
C ASP A 220 -6.03 23.67 -12.69
N HIS A 221 -5.80 24.56 -11.72
CA HIS A 221 -4.45 24.91 -11.27
C HIS A 221 -3.75 23.75 -10.56
N LEU A 222 -4.42 23.08 -9.63
CA LEU A 222 -3.84 21.94 -8.92
C LEU A 222 -3.60 20.74 -9.85
N ASP A 223 -4.46 20.51 -10.85
CA ASP A 223 -4.22 19.50 -11.89
C ASP A 223 -2.95 19.79 -12.69
N MET A 224 -2.75 21.06 -13.07
CA MET A 224 -1.54 21.50 -13.75
C MET A 224 -0.28 21.23 -12.92
N LEU A 225 -0.34 21.52 -11.61
CA LEU A 225 0.78 21.28 -10.69
C LEU A 225 1.06 19.78 -10.50
N VAL A 226 0.01 18.95 -10.41
CA VAL A 226 0.17 17.48 -10.36
C VAL A 226 0.82 16.95 -11.63
N ALA A 227 0.41 17.46 -12.81
CA ALA A 227 0.98 17.05 -14.09
C ALA A 227 2.43 17.53 -14.31
N GLN A 228 2.80 18.70 -13.78
CA GLN A 228 4.17 19.21 -13.83
C GLN A 228 5.12 18.44 -12.90
N GLY A 229 4.62 18.02 -11.73
CA GLY A 229 5.44 17.41 -10.69
C GLY A 229 6.44 18.38 -10.06
N GLY A 230 7.19 17.90 -9.07
CA GLY A 230 8.23 18.68 -8.38
C GLY A 230 7.68 19.79 -7.47
N ALA A 231 8.54 20.33 -6.60
CA ALA A 231 8.17 21.36 -5.62
C ALA A 231 7.87 22.71 -6.29
N THR A 232 6.81 23.38 -5.82
CA THR A 232 6.42 24.72 -6.28
C THR A 232 7.25 25.84 -5.65
N GLY A 233 7.95 25.52 -4.55
CA GLY A 233 8.66 26.50 -3.71
C GLY A 233 7.78 27.11 -2.62
N ASP A 234 6.48 26.82 -2.60
CA ASP A 234 5.55 27.17 -1.54
C ASP A 234 4.99 25.89 -0.89
N VAL A 235 5.33 25.68 0.38
CA VAL A 235 4.98 24.44 1.10
C VAL A 235 3.48 24.27 1.32
N VAL A 236 2.71 25.36 1.38
CA VAL A 236 1.25 25.30 1.50
C VAL A 236 0.66 24.84 0.17
N MET A 237 1.17 25.39 -0.95
CA MET A 237 0.74 24.97 -2.29
C MET A 237 1.15 23.52 -2.59
N ASP A 238 2.35 23.11 -2.16
CA ASP A 238 2.80 21.72 -2.28
C ASP A 238 1.88 20.77 -1.51
N ALA A 239 1.51 21.09 -0.28
CA ALA A 239 0.54 20.31 0.50
C ALA A 239 -0.84 20.23 -0.19
N MET A 240 -1.34 21.35 -0.72
CA MET A 240 -2.60 21.41 -1.48
C MET A 240 -2.55 20.55 -2.75
N ARG A 241 -1.44 20.60 -3.51
CA ARG A 241 -1.21 19.75 -4.69
C ARG A 241 -1.22 18.28 -4.29
N ASP A 242 -0.52 17.92 -3.22
CA ASP A 242 -0.36 16.54 -2.76
C ASP A 242 -1.72 15.92 -2.38
N VAL A 243 -2.51 16.60 -1.56
CA VAL A 243 -3.84 16.10 -1.18
C VAL A 243 -4.82 16.08 -2.35
N HIS A 244 -4.70 17.03 -3.29
CA HIS A 244 -5.47 17.01 -4.54
C HIS A 244 -5.09 15.84 -5.45
N ALA A 245 -3.82 15.45 -5.50
CA ALA A 245 -3.38 14.24 -6.22
C ALA A 245 -4.04 12.99 -5.63
N ALA A 246 -4.16 12.90 -4.30
CA ALA A 246 -4.88 11.81 -3.65
C ALA A 246 -6.37 11.80 -4.02
N ARG A 247 -7.05 12.96 -4.03
CA ARG A 247 -8.43 13.06 -4.54
C ARG A 247 -8.53 12.57 -5.97
N ARG A 248 -7.62 12.97 -6.86
CA ARG A 248 -7.60 12.52 -8.26
C ARG A 248 -7.36 11.03 -8.40
N PHE A 249 -6.54 10.43 -7.55
CA PHE A 249 -6.33 8.99 -7.52
C PHE A 249 -7.61 8.20 -7.21
N TYR A 250 -8.46 8.70 -6.29
CA TYR A 250 -9.73 8.04 -5.92
C TYR A 250 -10.92 8.46 -6.79
N GLN A 251 -10.82 9.56 -7.53
CA GLN A 251 -11.84 10.01 -8.47
C GLN A 251 -11.81 9.19 -9.75
N ARG A 252 -12.36 7.97 -9.70
CA ARG A 252 -12.55 7.10 -10.87
C ARG A 252 -13.74 7.57 -11.71
N GLU A 253 -13.80 7.18 -12.98
CA GLU A 253 -14.97 7.43 -13.83
C GLU A 253 -16.22 6.86 -13.15
N GLN A 254 -17.08 7.74 -12.66
CA GLN A 254 -18.37 7.37 -12.07
C GLN A 254 -19.43 7.40 -13.17
N VAL A 255 -20.37 6.46 -13.09
CA VAL A 255 -21.64 6.58 -13.80
C VAL A 255 -22.27 7.92 -13.40
N GLY A 256 -22.72 8.71 -14.36
CA GLY A 256 -23.27 10.04 -14.09
C GLY A 256 -24.32 9.99 -12.98
N TYR A 257 -24.24 10.92 -12.03
CA TYR A 257 -25.17 10.99 -10.91
C TYR A 257 -26.63 11.09 -11.40
N GLU A 258 -27.44 10.09 -11.09
CA GLU A 258 -28.88 10.13 -11.32
C GLU A 258 -29.58 10.71 -10.06
N PRO A 259 -30.36 11.80 -10.17
CA PRO A 259 -30.99 12.46 -9.01
C PRO A 259 -31.95 11.58 -8.19
N ARG A 260 -32.39 10.45 -8.75
CA ARG A 260 -33.12 9.41 -8.05
C ARG A 260 -32.57 8.05 -8.48
N PRO A 261 -32.12 7.20 -7.55
CA PRO A 261 -31.89 5.80 -7.86
C PRO A 261 -33.20 5.20 -8.36
N VAL A 262 -33.15 4.39 -9.41
CA VAL A 262 -34.29 3.56 -9.78
C VAL A 262 -34.50 2.54 -8.66
N ASP A 263 -35.71 2.42 -8.12
CA ASP A 263 -36.02 1.42 -7.07
C ASP A 263 -35.63 0.02 -7.58
N GLY A 264 -34.75 -0.66 -6.84
CA GLY A 264 -34.21 -1.97 -7.21
C GLY A 264 -33.03 -1.95 -8.18
N ALA A 265 -32.47 -0.78 -8.53
CA ALA A 265 -31.23 -0.71 -9.29
C ALA A 265 -30.03 -1.19 -8.46
N THR A 266 -29.69 -2.46 -8.63
CA THR A 266 -28.38 -2.99 -8.28
C THR A 266 -27.52 -2.97 -9.54
N THR A 267 -26.28 -2.46 -9.46
CA THR A 267 -25.29 -2.79 -10.49
C THR A 267 -25.16 -4.31 -10.54
N PRO A 268 -25.40 -4.97 -11.69
CA PRO A 268 -25.25 -6.41 -11.77
C PRO A 268 -23.83 -6.78 -11.35
N ARG A 269 -23.71 -7.81 -10.51
CA ARG A 269 -22.41 -8.34 -10.11
C ARG A 269 -21.65 -8.69 -11.40
N PRO A 270 -20.37 -8.29 -11.56
CA PRO A 270 -19.58 -8.72 -12.69
C PRO A 270 -19.63 -10.25 -12.80
N GLU A 271 -19.83 -10.78 -14.01
CA GLU A 271 -19.75 -12.22 -14.24
C GLU A 271 -18.35 -12.71 -13.83
N VAL A 272 -18.28 -13.74 -12.99
CA VAL A 272 -17.02 -14.36 -12.61
C VAL A 272 -16.52 -15.14 -13.84
N PRO A 273 -15.37 -14.77 -14.43
CA PRO A 273 -14.88 -15.46 -15.62
C PRO A 273 -14.46 -16.89 -15.26
N ARG A 274 -14.81 -17.86 -16.11
CA ARG A 274 -14.28 -19.23 -16.00
C ARG A 274 -12.77 -19.19 -16.24
N GLN A 275 -12.01 -19.59 -15.24
CA GLN A 275 -10.55 -19.56 -15.29
C GLN A 275 -9.98 -20.57 -16.27
N ASP A 276 -9.10 -20.13 -17.16
CA ASP A 276 -8.27 -21.03 -17.97
C ASP A 276 -7.08 -21.58 -17.16
N PHE A 277 -6.36 -22.56 -17.73
CA PHE A 277 -5.18 -23.18 -17.12
C PHE A 277 -4.15 -22.16 -16.61
N HIS A 278 -3.80 -21.13 -17.38
CA HIS A 278 -2.78 -20.15 -17.01
C HIS A 278 -3.26 -19.24 -15.88
N GLN A 279 -4.51 -18.78 -15.93
CA GLN A 279 -5.13 -17.99 -14.86
C GLN A 279 -5.18 -18.78 -13.55
N ARG A 280 -5.61 -20.04 -13.61
CA ARG A 280 -5.64 -20.94 -12.44
C ARG A 280 -4.22 -21.13 -11.89
N ALA A 281 -3.25 -21.51 -12.72
CA ALA A 281 -1.86 -21.69 -12.29
C ALA A 281 -1.25 -20.41 -11.67
N ALA A 282 -1.57 -19.23 -12.22
CA ALA A 282 -1.12 -17.95 -11.67
C ALA A 282 -1.70 -17.68 -10.26
N GLN A 283 -2.97 -18.00 -10.02
CA GLN A 283 -3.63 -17.86 -8.72
C GLN A 283 -2.97 -18.73 -7.64
N LEU A 284 -2.63 -19.99 -7.97
CA LEU A 284 -1.96 -20.92 -7.04
C LEU A 284 -0.58 -20.42 -6.60
N GLY A 285 0.01 -19.50 -7.36
CA GLY A 285 1.30 -18.89 -7.08
C GLY A 285 1.42 -18.21 -5.71
N SER A 286 0.30 -17.90 -5.07
CA SER A 286 0.25 -17.35 -3.71
C SER A 286 0.41 -18.40 -2.59
N THR A 287 0.49 -19.69 -2.94
CA THR A 287 0.53 -20.82 -1.99
C THR A 287 1.74 -21.72 -2.27
N PRO A 288 2.93 -21.38 -1.76
CA PRO A 288 4.18 -22.09 -2.04
C PRO A 288 4.18 -23.60 -1.75
N VAL A 289 3.49 -24.05 -0.69
CA VAL A 289 3.36 -25.48 -0.39
C VAL A 289 2.57 -26.24 -1.48
N LEU A 290 1.52 -25.63 -2.03
CA LEU A 290 0.72 -26.21 -3.10
C LEU A 290 1.52 -26.32 -4.42
N LEU A 291 2.34 -25.31 -4.73
CA LEU A 291 3.21 -25.37 -5.91
C LEU A 291 4.17 -26.58 -5.88
N ARG A 292 4.62 -26.98 -4.68
CA ARG A 292 5.48 -28.16 -4.47
C ARG A 292 4.70 -29.47 -4.63
N ALA A 293 3.48 -29.54 -4.08
CA ALA A 293 2.59 -30.69 -4.24
C ALA A 293 2.23 -30.95 -5.73
N LEU A 294 2.12 -29.88 -6.52
CA LEU A 294 1.78 -29.95 -7.95
C LEU A 294 2.99 -30.11 -8.88
N GLY A 295 4.22 -30.01 -8.36
CA GLY A 295 5.45 -30.07 -9.18
C GLY A 295 5.64 -28.83 -10.07
N LEU A 296 4.98 -27.71 -9.74
CA LEU A 296 5.26 -26.39 -10.32
C LEU A 296 6.53 -25.79 -9.70
N VAL A 297 6.85 -26.20 -8.47
CA VAL A 297 8.13 -25.96 -7.80
C VAL A 297 8.72 -27.31 -7.41
N VAL A 298 10.00 -27.53 -7.69
CA VAL A 298 10.73 -28.71 -7.22
C VAL A 298 11.96 -28.26 -6.45
N ASP A 299 11.99 -28.55 -5.16
CA ASP A 299 13.17 -28.37 -4.34
C ASP A 299 14.18 -29.49 -4.63
N VAL A 300 15.44 -29.10 -4.81
CA VAL A 300 16.52 -30.00 -5.21
C VAL A 300 17.74 -29.87 -4.31
N ALA A 301 18.39 -30.99 -4.05
CA ALA A 301 19.61 -31.11 -3.26
C ALA A 301 20.74 -31.71 -4.11
N VAL A 302 21.98 -31.46 -3.68
CA VAL A 302 23.20 -31.92 -4.34
C VAL A 302 24.06 -32.66 -3.32
N ASP A 303 24.09 -33.98 -3.46
CA ASP A 303 24.70 -34.85 -2.45
C ASP A 303 26.25 -34.80 -2.47
N SER A 304 26.84 -34.51 -3.63
CA SER A 304 28.30 -34.49 -3.82
C SER A 304 28.95 -33.20 -3.32
N SER A 305 29.89 -33.31 -2.37
CA SER A 305 30.68 -32.17 -1.87
C SER A 305 31.47 -31.47 -2.99
N ARG A 306 31.95 -32.23 -3.99
CA ARG A 306 32.59 -31.67 -5.18
C ARG A 306 31.62 -30.79 -5.97
N HIS A 307 30.37 -31.21 -6.13
CA HIS A 307 29.36 -30.42 -6.83
C HIS A 307 28.95 -29.19 -6.02
N ARG A 308 28.81 -29.30 -4.69
CA ARG A 308 28.60 -28.12 -3.82
C ARG A 308 29.73 -27.11 -3.95
N ALA A 309 30.98 -27.55 -4.01
CA ALA A 309 32.13 -26.68 -4.25
C ALA A 309 32.17 -26.05 -5.66
N LEU A 310 31.47 -26.62 -6.65
CA LEU A 310 31.28 -25.99 -7.96
C LEU A 310 30.20 -24.91 -7.89
N LEU A 311 29.08 -25.17 -7.20
CA LEU A 311 28.02 -24.20 -6.96
C LEU A 311 28.51 -22.98 -6.16
N ALA A 312 29.32 -23.22 -5.12
CA ALA A 312 29.87 -22.14 -4.27
C ALA A 312 30.78 -21.16 -5.03
N ARG A 313 31.32 -21.56 -6.20
CA ARG A 313 32.17 -20.73 -7.06
C ARG A 313 31.44 -20.22 -8.30
N ALA A 314 30.20 -20.67 -8.52
CA ALA A 314 29.42 -20.31 -9.69
C ALA A 314 28.94 -18.86 -9.57
N THR A 315 29.01 -18.13 -10.67
CA THR A 315 28.43 -16.77 -10.77
C THR A 315 27.04 -16.77 -11.38
N ARG A 316 26.67 -17.86 -12.06
CA ARG A 316 25.37 -18.05 -12.69
C ARG A 316 24.89 -19.49 -12.52
N VAL A 317 23.58 -19.66 -12.36
CA VAL A 317 22.93 -20.98 -12.32
C VAL A 317 21.68 -20.99 -13.20
N SER A 318 21.47 -22.07 -13.93
CA SER A 318 20.22 -22.36 -14.64
C SER A 318 19.77 -23.80 -14.38
N ALA A 319 18.49 -24.09 -14.61
CA ALA A 319 17.94 -25.44 -14.47
C ALA A 319 17.61 -25.99 -15.85
N ARG A 320 18.27 -27.08 -16.25
CA ARG A 320 17.97 -27.75 -17.52
C ARG A 320 17.13 -28.98 -17.24
N PHE A 321 15.88 -28.95 -17.70
CA PHE A 321 15.00 -30.11 -17.75
C PHE A 321 15.11 -30.81 -19.11
N THR A 322 15.24 -32.12 -19.14
CA THR A 322 15.25 -32.91 -20.38
C THR A 322 14.10 -33.90 -20.31
N PRO A 323 13.02 -33.74 -21.09
CA PRO A 323 11.91 -34.68 -21.08
C PRO A 323 12.32 -36.05 -21.63
N ALA A 324 11.62 -37.10 -21.21
CA ALA A 324 11.79 -38.43 -21.80
C ALA A 324 11.56 -38.41 -23.32
N ARG A 325 12.28 -39.25 -24.07
CA ARG A 325 12.14 -39.34 -25.53
C ARG A 325 10.68 -39.59 -25.95
N GLY A 326 10.23 -38.86 -26.97
CA GLY A 326 8.89 -39.01 -27.55
C GLY A 326 7.77 -38.28 -26.80
N ARG A 327 8.08 -37.45 -25.79
CA ARG A 327 7.12 -36.55 -25.16
C ARG A 327 6.90 -35.30 -26.02
N ASP A 328 5.64 -34.91 -26.15
CA ASP A 328 5.22 -33.69 -26.83
C ASP A 328 5.39 -32.47 -25.90
N LEU A 329 6.65 -32.09 -25.70
CA LEU A 329 7.05 -30.97 -24.83
C LEU A 329 8.25 -30.26 -25.44
N VAL A 330 8.12 -28.96 -25.64
CA VAL A 330 9.18 -28.07 -26.08
C VAL A 330 9.81 -27.40 -24.86
N ARG A 331 11.12 -27.51 -24.72
CA ARG A 331 11.87 -26.79 -23.68
C ARG A 331 12.19 -25.38 -24.16
N LEU A 332 12.00 -24.41 -23.29
CA LEU A 332 12.49 -23.05 -23.48
C LEU A 332 13.91 -22.91 -22.91
N ALA A 333 14.73 -22.05 -23.53
CA ALA A 333 16.11 -21.82 -23.08
C ALA A 333 16.09 -21.37 -21.61
N PRO A 334 16.74 -22.13 -20.69
CA PRO A 334 16.59 -21.85 -19.27
C PRO A 334 17.31 -20.56 -18.90
N PRO A 335 16.65 -19.66 -18.14
CA PRO A 335 17.27 -18.41 -17.72
C PRO A 335 18.42 -18.68 -16.76
N ARG A 336 19.38 -17.75 -16.73
CA ARG A 336 20.57 -17.83 -15.89
C ARG A 336 20.44 -16.84 -14.74
N THR A 337 20.15 -17.34 -13.56
CA THR A 337 20.08 -16.51 -12.35
C THR A 337 21.49 -16.21 -11.86
N TRP A 338 21.81 -14.93 -11.70
CA TRP A 338 23.04 -14.49 -11.06
C TRP A 338 23.07 -14.96 -9.62
N CYS A 339 24.17 -15.60 -9.20
CA CYS A 339 24.29 -16.14 -7.85
C CYS A 339 25.66 -15.84 -7.24
N GLU A 340 25.69 -15.78 -5.92
CA GLU A 340 26.91 -15.67 -5.12
C GLU A 340 26.85 -16.60 -3.91
N SER A 341 28.02 -16.93 -3.37
CA SER A 341 28.13 -17.70 -2.13
C SER A 341 29.23 -17.18 -1.21
N ASP A 342 28.97 -17.24 0.09
CA ASP A 342 29.96 -17.02 1.15
C ASP A 342 30.43 -18.33 1.83
N GLY A 343 30.13 -19.48 1.21
CA GLY A 343 30.37 -20.82 1.75
C GLY A 343 29.07 -21.56 2.03
N GLU A 344 28.30 -21.11 3.03
CA GLU A 344 27.05 -21.76 3.46
C GLU A 344 25.80 -21.08 2.89
N HIS A 345 25.85 -19.77 2.67
CA HIS A 345 24.78 -19.04 2.02
C HIS A 345 25.03 -19.04 0.52
N TRP A 346 24.02 -19.41 -0.25
CA TRP A 346 24.04 -19.35 -1.71
C TRP A 346 22.74 -18.74 -2.18
N ARG A 347 22.84 -17.58 -2.81
CA ARG A 347 21.70 -16.70 -3.05
C ARG A 347 21.81 -16.01 -4.39
N ALA A 348 20.66 -15.54 -4.89
CA ALA A 348 20.63 -14.74 -6.09
C ALA A 348 21.18 -13.33 -5.80
N VAL A 349 21.89 -12.76 -6.78
CA VAL A 349 22.51 -11.43 -6.66
C VAL A 349 21.50 -10.35 -7.02
N ALA A 350 21.34 -9.35 -6.16
CA ALA A 350 20.45 -8.21 -6.43
C ALA A 350 21.12 -7.13 -7.28
N SER A 351 20.31 -6.44 -8.10
CA SER A 351 20.74 -5.31 -8.92
C SER A 351 20.93 -4.00 -8.13
N GLY A 352 20.54 -3.98 -6.85
CA GLY A 352 20.78 -2.88 -5.89
C GLY A 352 19.60 -2.51 -4.99
N VAL A 353 18.37 -2.94 -5.33
CA VAL A 353 17.16 -2.64 -4.53
C VAL A 353 17.12 -3.44 -3.21
N TRP A 354 17.76 -4.60 -3.20
CA TRP A 354 17.77 -5.52 -2.07
C TRP A 354 19.14 -5.60 -1.43
N SER A 355 19.17 -5.67 -0.10
CA SER A 355 20.36 -5.94 0.70
C SER A 355 20.17 -7.24 1.47
N GLY A 356 20.93 -8.28 1.11
CA GLY A 356 20.81 -9.61 1.73
C GLY A 356 19.41 -10.22 1.62
N GLY A 357 18.68 -9.95 0.54
CA GLY A 357 17.31 -10.42 0.32
C GLY A 357 16.22 -9.63 1.06
N ALA A 358 16.56 -8.50 1.71
CA ALA A 358 15.62 -7.61 2.37
C ALA A 358 15.65 -6.19 1.78
N LEU A 359 14.52 -5.47 1.89
CA LEU A 359 14.48 -4.05 1.53
C LEU A 359 15.21 -3.23 2.61
N PRO A 360 16.03 -2.24 2.23
CA PRO A 360 16.72 -1.36 3.17
C PRO A 360 15.75 -0.29 3.73
N LEU A 361 14.75 -0.71 4.52
CA LEU A 361 13.73 0.17 5.10
C LEU A 361 14.29 1.32 5.94
N GLY A 362 15.54 1.20 6.38
CA GLY A 362 16.24 2.26 7.10
C GLY A 362 16.65 3.44 6.23
N ASP A 363 16.59 3.36 4.90
CA ASP A 363 16.86 4.48 3.99
C ASP A 363 15.65 5.44 3.94
N PRO A 364 15.71 6.60 4.61
CA PRO A 364 14.58 7.51 4.71
C PRO A 364 14.32 8.31 3.41
N ARG A 365 15.18 8.16 2.39
CA ARG A 365 14.93 8.76 1.07
C ARG A 365 13.98 7.90 0.24
N THR A 366 14.03 6.59 0.46
CA THR A 366 13.31 5.60 -0.34
C THR A 366 12.09 5.04 0.40
N TYR A 367 12.14 4.93 1.73
CA TYR A 367 11.09 4.29 2.52
C TYR A 367 10.64 5.16 3.70
N THR A 368 9.33 5.17 3.93
CA THR A 368 8.70 5.86 5.07
C THR A 368 7.76 4.91 5.78
N VAL A 369 7.84 4.87 7.12
CA VAL A 369 6.86 4.19 7.97
C VAL A 369 5.81 5.21 8.39
N LEU A 370 4.54 4.87 8.21
CA LEU A 370 3.39 5.72 8.48
C LEU A 370 2.57 5.12 9.62
N ASP A 371 2.30 5.92 10.65
CA ASP A 371 1.49 5.52 11.82
C ASP A 371 0.01 5.93 11.70
N LEU A 372 -0.27 6.79 10.73
CA LEU A 372 -1.60 7.23 10.34
C LEU A 372 -1.96 6.63 8.99
N ASP A 373 -3.25 6.44 8.77
CA ASP A 373 -3.79 6.06 7.48
C ASP A 373 -3.58 7.21 6.48
N PRO A 374 -2.72 7.04 5.45
CA PRO A 374 -2.41 8.12 4.53
C PRO A 374 -3.60 8.52 3.66
N ASP A 375 -4.51 7.59 3.36
CA ASP A 375 -5.61 7.81 2.44
C ASP A 375 -6.71 8.60 3.14
N ALA A 376 -7.04 8.18 4.36
CA ALA A 376 -7.96 8.90 5.21
C ALA A 376 -7.42 10.29 5.56
N SER A 377 -6.11 10.41 5.83
CA SER A 377 -5.45 11.69 6.10
C SER A 377 -5.54 12.62 4.90
N ALA A 378 -5.22 12.11 3.70
CA ALA A 378 -5.24 12.89 2.47
C ALA A 378 -6.64 13.37 2.11
N LEU A 379 -7.62 12.46 2.02
CA LEU A 379 -8.98 12.79 1.57
C LEU A 379 -9.70 13.74 2.53
N LYS A 380 -9.52 13.54 3.84
CA LYS A 380 -10.09 14.43 4.85
C LYS A 380 -9.44 15.81 4.83
N LEU A 381 -8.11 15.87 4.67
CA LEU A 381 -7.40 17.14 4.57
C LEU A 381 -7.76 17.89 3.28
N GLU A 382 -7.88 17.20 2.16
CA GLU A 382 -8.31 17.76 0.88
C GLU A 382 -9.67 18.46 1.01
N GLN A 383 -10.65 17.75 1.57
CA GLN A 383 -11.97 18.29 1.81
C GLN A 383 -11.92 19.49 2.79
N HIS A 384 -11.14 19.38 3.86
CA HIS A 384 -10.97 20.46 4.84
C HIS A 384 -10.44 21.74 4.19
N VAL A 385 -9.36 21.65 3.41
CA VAL A 385 -8.75 22.79 2.70
C VAL A 385 -9.75 23.40 1.70
N ARG A 386 -10.51 22.58 0.98
CA ARG A 386 -11.55 23.06 0.05
C ARG A 386 -12.74 23.74 0.74
N ASP A 387 -13.05 23.37 1.97
CA ASP A 387 -14.18 23.94 2.72
C ASP A 387 -13.84 25.23 3.47
N LEU A 388 -12.54 25.57 3.62
CA LEU A 388 -12.12 26.81 4.29
C LEU A 388 -12.76 28.09 3.73
N PRO A 389 -12.91 28.29 2.40
CA PRO A 389 -13.68 29.43 1.88
C PRO A 389 -15.12 29.51 2.37
N ARG A 390 -15.81 28.36 2.47
CA ARG A 390 -17.20 28.28 2.96
C ARG A 390 -17.27 28.53 4.46
N ALA A 391 -16.32 27.97 5.21
CA ALA A 391 -16.19 28.22 6.64
C ALA A 391 -15.90 29.71 6.92
N LEU A 392 -15.00 30.33 6.15
CA LEU A 392 -14.71 31.77 6.24
C LEU A 392 -15.95 32.61 5.96
N ALA A 393 -16.68 32.31 4.88
CA ALA A 393 -17.90 33.04 4.54
C ALA A 393 -18.95 32.93 5.65
N SER A 394 -19.10 31.75 6.26
CA SER A 394 -20.03 31.51 7.36
C SER A 394 -19.61 32.28 8.63
N GLU A 395 -18.33 32.22 9.00
CA GLU A 395 -17.76 32.98 10.12
C GLU A 395 -17.97 34.48 9.96
N LEU A 396 -17.68 35.02 8.78
CA LEU A 396 -17.86 36.44 8.48
C LEU A 396 -19.35 36.85 8.45
N ASN A 397 -20.24 35.91 8.12
CA ASN A 397 -21.69 36.16 8.19
C ASN A 397 -22.22 36.15 9.63
N GLY A 398 -21.42 35.69 10.61
CA GLY A 398 -21.82 35.52 12.00
C GLY A 398 -22.51 34.18 12.28
N ASP A 399 -22.45 33.24 11.35
CA ASP A 399 -22.97 31.89 11.53
C ASP A 399 -21.93 31.01 12.27
N PRO A 400 -22.37 29.96 13.00
CA PRO A 400 -21.44 29.01 13.61
C PRO A 400 -20.52 28.37 12.56
N ALA A 401 -19.22 28.60 12.72
CA ALA A 401 -18.18 28.08 11.83
C ALA A 401 -16.93 27.73 12.64
N SER A 402 -16.12 26.82 12.11
CA SER A 402 -14.82 26.48 12.67
C SER A 402 -13.89 25.97 11.58
N SER A 403 -12.60 26.22 11.75
CA SER A 403 -11.54 25.61 10.94
C SER A 403 -10.96 24.36 11.61
N ALA A 404 -11.74 23.65 12.44
CA ALA A 404 -11.26 22.43 13.09
C ALA A 404 -10.91 21.38 12.01
N PRO A 405 -9.71 20.79 12.03
CA PRO A 405 -9.35 19.74 11.10
C PRO A 405 -10.15 18.46 11.36
N ALA A 406 -10.38 17.72 10.30
CA ALA A 406 -11.08 16.43 10.36
C ALA A 406 -10.24 15.37 11.05
N SER A 407 -10.87 14.44 11.78
CA SER A 407 -10.17 13.46 12.64
C SER A 407 -9.08 12.65 11.94
N LEU A 408 -7.94 12.48 12.62
CA LEU A 408 -6.91 11.52 12.22
C LEU A 408 -7.40 10.08 12.42
N ARG A 409 -6.96 9.18 11.54
CA ARG A 409 -7.25 7.74 11.63
C ARG A 409 -5.93 6.98 11.77
N SER A 410 -5.86 6.12 12.78
CA SER A 410 -4.77 5.15 12.95
C SER A 410 -5.39 3.77 13.09
N THR A 411 -4.97 2.83 12.23
CA THR A 411 -5.42 1.44 12.23
C THR A 411 -4.27 0.46 12.51
N GLY A 412 -3.03 0.93 12.44
CA GLY A 412 -1.81 0.16 12.56
C GLY A 412 -0.67 0.95 11.95
N PHE A 413 0.20 0.28 11.17
CA PHE A 413 1.25 0.97 10.40
C PHE A 413 1.16 0.66 8.91
N ALA A 414 1.73 1.54 8.10
CA ALA A 414 1.94 1.35 6.68
C ALA A 414 3.40 1.66 6.30
N ILE A 415 3.86 1.09 5.19
CA ILE A 415 5.19 1.35 4.63
C ILE A 415 5.00 1.85 3.20
N ALA A 416 5.42 3.08 2.96
CA ALA A 416 5.45 3.71 1.65
C ALA A 416 6.85 3.64 1.04
N ARG A 417 6.90 3.62 -0.29
CA ARG A 417 8.14 3.72 -1.06
C ARG A 417 8.08 4.95 -1.97
N THR A 418 8.96 5.92 -1.74
CA THR A 418 9.10 7.10 -2.59
C THR A 418 9.36 6.69 -4.04
N ASP A 419 8.71 7.37 -4.98
CA ASP A 419 8.84 7.15 -6.42
C ASP A 419 8.57 5.70 -6.87
N ARG A 420 7.71 4.97 -6.13
CA ARG A 420 7.36 3.56 -6.44
C ARG A 420 6.88 3.38 -7.88
N ALA A 421 6.13 4.33 -8.43
CA ALA A 421 5.60 4.24 -9.80
C ALA A 421 6.71 4.21 -10.85
N GLU A 422 7.72 5.08 -10.74
CA GLU A 422 8.85 5.10 -11.66
C GLU A 422 9.65 3.80 -11.57
N ALA A 423 9.96 3.37 -10.34
CA ALA A 423 10.71 2.13 -10.11
C ALA A 423 9.99 0.89 -10.64
N LEU A 424 8.67 0.80 -10.42
CA LEU A 424 7.88 -0.32 -10.91
C LEU A 424 7.69 -0.25 -12.43
N LEU A 425 7.49 0.93 -13.02
CA LEU A 425 7.40 1.09 -14.46
C LEU A 425 8.68 0.62 -15.14
N ALA A 426 9.85 1.03 -14.64
CA ALA A 426 11.14 0.56 -15.15
C ALA A 426 11.30 -0.97 -15.03
N GLN A 427 10.83 -1.57 -13.92
CA GLN A 427 10.84 -3.02 -13.75
C GLN A 427 9.93 -3.73 -14.77
N VAL A 428 8.71 -3.25 -14.97
CA VAL A 428 7.76 -3.83 -15.93
C VAL A 428 8.27 -3.65 -17.37
N GLN A 429 8.86 -2.50 -17.72
CA GLN A 429 9.48 -2.27 -19.03
C GLN A 429 10.61 -3.27 -19.32
N ARG A 430 11.45 -3.58 -18.33
CA ARG A 430 12.46 -4.64 -18.49
C ARG A 430 11.81 -6.01 -18.71
N GLY A 431 10.77 -6.34 -17.93
CA GLY A 431 10.06 -7.61 -18.06
C GLY A 431 9.34 -7.80 -19.39
N GLU A 432 8.75 -6.73 -19.96
CA GLU A 432 8.14 -6.75 -21.29
C GLU A 432 9.16 -7.00 -22.41
N GLY A 433 10.44 -6.74 -22.16
CA GLY A 433 11.54 -7.02 -23.09
C GLY A 433 12.12 -8.43 -23.01
N PHE A 434 11.68 -9.28 -22.08
CA PHE A 434 12.22 -10.62 -21.93
C PHE A 434 11.71 -11.58 -23.01
N GLU A 435 12.64 -12.24 -23.69
CA GLU A 435 12.34 -13.32 -24.64
C GLU A 435 12.65 -14.69 -24.02
N ALA A 436 11.80 -15.67 -24.31
CA ALA A 436 12.03 -17.06 -23.93
C ALA A 436 12.04 -17.92 -25.21
N PRO A 437 13.20 -18.01 -25.91
CA PRO A 437 13.31 -18.78 -27.14
C PRO A 437 13.22 -20.28 -26.87
N ASP A 438 12.78 -21.05 -27.87
CA ASP A 438 12.84 -22.51 -27.84
C ASP A 438 14.32 -22.95 -27.73
N ASP A 439 14.61 -23.94 -26.88
CA ASP A 439 15.98 -24.43 -26.67
C ASP A 439 16.35 -25.46 -27.75
N ASP A 440 17.00 -24.99 -28.81
CA ASP A 440 17.56 -25.80 -29.88
C ASP A 440 18.98 -26.34 -29.59
N GLY A 441 19.47 -26.15 -28.36
CA GLY A 441 20.83 -26.48 -27.94
C GLY A 441 21.86 -25.38 -28.21
N THR A 442 21.48 -24.28 -28.86
CA THR A 442 22.33 -23.10 -29.11
C THR A 442 21.79 -21.82 -28.49
N ALA A 443 20.47 -21.75 -28.29
CA ALA A 443 19.82 -20.64 -27.59
C ALA A 443 20.31 -20.50 -26.15
N THR A 444 20.50 -19.25 -25.71
CA THR A 444 20.88 -18.90 -24.34
C THR A 444 19.71 -18.16 -23.70
N GLY A 445 19.28 -18.58 -22.52
CA GLY A 445 18.24 -17.88 -21.77
C GLY A 445 18.73 -16.57 -21.15
N GLU A 446 17.77 -15.71 -20.78
CA GLU A 446 18.03 -14.40 -20.19
C GLU A 446 18.79 -14.47 -18.86
N ASP A 447 19.59 -13.43 -18.59
CA ASP A 447 20.25 -13.25 -17.29
C ASP A 447 19.27 -12.60 -16.31
N LEU A 448 19.03 -13.26 -15.17
CA LEU A 448 18.10 -12.78 -14.13
C LEU A 448 18.85 -12.37 -12.87
N ALA A 449 18.60 -11.16 -12.38
CA ALA A 449 18.98 -10.74 -11.04
C ALA A 449 17.93 -11.21 -10.02
N TYR A 450 18.24 -11.04 -8.72
CA TYR A 450 17.28 -11.33 -7.65
C TYR A 450 15.96 -10.57 -7.86
N ASP A 451 16.01 -9.30 -8.27
CA ASP A 451 14.85 -8.45 -8.54
C ASP A 451 13.86 -9.05 -9.55
N ASP A 452 14.37 -9.84 -10.51
CA ASP A 452 13.57 -10.43 -11.58
C ASP A 452 12.91 -11.75 -11.15
N VAL A 453 13.43 -12.37 -10.08
CA VAL A 453 12.87 -13.61 -9.51
C VAL A 453 12.08 -13.37 -8.23
N VAL A 454 12.06 -12.16 -7.67
CA VAL A 454 11.17 -11.81 -6.55
C VAL A 454 9.75 -11.60 -7.06
N ARG A 455 8.79 -12.36 -6.53
CA ARG A 455 7.36 -12.22 -6.83
C ARG A 455 6.57 -11.47 -5.75
N GLY A 456 7.12 -11.41 -4.54
CA GLY A 456 6.40 -10.96 -3.36
C GLY A 456 7.30 -10.57 -2.21
N ILE A 457 6.67 -10.17 -1.11
CA ILE A 457 7.35 -9.76 0.10
C ILE A 457 6.72 -10.33 1.37
N ARG A 458 7.56 -10.54 2.39
CA ARG A 458 7.15 -10.91 3.74
C ARG A 458 7.53 -9.83 4.74
N LEU A 459 6.58 -9.48 5.60
CA LEU A 459 6.77 -8.52 6.68
C LEU A 459 7.12 -9.23 8.00
N GLU A 460 8.32 -8.90 8.44
CA GLU A 460 9.02 -9.14 9.71
C GLU A 460 8.71 -8.12 10.81
N VAL A 461 8.21 -8.49 12.00
CA VAL A 461 8.10 -7.54 13.13
C VAL A 461 8.87 -8.03 14.35
N TRP A 462 9.85 -7.25 14.79
CA TRP A 462 10.51 -7.45 16.08
C TRP A 462 9.67 -6.79 17.19
N ASP A 463 9.35 -7.54 18.23
CA ASP A 463 8.67 -7.04 19.44
C ASP A 463 9.66 -7.00 20.61
N ASP A 464 9.82 -5.83 21.24
CA ASP A 464 10.73 -5.63 22.37
C ASP A 464 10.33 -6.41 23.63
N LEU A 465 9.04 -6.74 23.79
CA LEU A 465 8.56 -7.54 24.90
C LEU A 465 8.95 -9.01 24.75
N THR A 466 8.69 -9.60 23.58
CA THR A 466 9.00 -11.02 23.33
C THR A 466 10.46 -11.25 22.97
N ARG A 467 11.20 -10.18 22.61
CA ARG A 467 12.60 -10.25 22.15
C ARG A 467 12.77 -11.21 20.98
N ALA A 468 11.84 -11.18 20.03
CA ALA A 468 11.81 -12.08 18.89
C ALA A 468 11.27 -11.38 17.64
N TRP A 469 11.73 -11.85 16.48
CA TRP A 469 11.12 -11.53 15.19
C TRP A 469 9.91 -12.45 14.98
N HIS A 470 8.79 -11.85 14.62
CA HIS A 470 7.52 -12.50 14.33
C HIS A 470 7.16 -12.27 12.87
N SER A 471 6.89 -13.36 12.15
CA SER A 471 6.41 -13.32 10.76
C SER A 471 4.91 -13.05 10.76
N LEU A 472 4.49 -12.05 9.98
CA LEU A 472 3.06 -11.72 9.82
C LEU A 472 2.36 -12.62 8.79
N HIS A 473 3.05 -13.66 8.31
CA HIS A 473 2.65 -14.44 7.14
C HIS A 473 2.55 -15.94 7.39
N GLU A 474 2.92 -16.42 8.57
CA GLU A 474 2.79 -17.84 8.91
C GLU A 474 1.31 -18.25 8.95
N ARG A 475 0.99 -19.32 8.23
CA ARG A 475 -0.37 -19.83 8.11
C ARG A 475 -0.41 -21.35 8.02
N ARG A 476 -1.61 -21.88 8.20
CA ARG A 476 -2.01 -23.22 7.82
C ARG A 476 -2.88 -23.14 6.58
N VAL A 477 -2.79 -24.14 5.71
CA VAL A 477 -3.49 -24.15 4.42
C VAL A 477 -4.16 -25.50 4.21
N ASP A 478 -5.45 -25.43 3.92
CA ASP A 478 -6.26 -26.53 3.42
C ASP A 478 -6.57 -26.26 1.94
N VAL A 479 -6.41 -27.27 1.09
CA VAL A 479 -6.70 -27.15 -0.34
C VAL A 479 -7.60 -28.30 -0.76
N GLU A 480 -8.76 -27.96 -1.29
CA GLU A 480 -9.69 -28.90 -1.90
C GLU A 480 -9.83 -28.58 -3.39
N ALA A 481 -9.73 -29.61 -4.25
CA ALA A 481 -9.95 -29.47 -5.68
C ALA A 481 -10.66 -30.70 -6.24
N GLY A 482 -11.74 -30.48 -6.99
CA GLY A 482 -12.49 -31.58 -7.62
C GLY A 482 -12.99 -32.65 -6.64
N GLY A 483 -13.31 -32.27 -5.40
CA GLY A 483 -13.74 -33.18 -4.33
C GLY A 483 -12.62 -34.02 -3.70
N ARG A 484 -11.35 -33.64 -3.92
CA ARG A 484 -10.17 -34.24 -3.28
C ARG A 484 -9.50 -33.23 -2.37
N ASP A 485 -9.15 -33.66 -1.17
CA ASP A 485 -8.27 -32.92 -0.27
C ASP A 485 -6.82 -33.05 -0.77
N VAL A 486 -6.31 -31.97 -1.36
CA VAL A 486 -4.94 -31.86 -1.88
C VAL A 486 -3.96 -31.50 -0.77
N LEU A 487 -4.38 -30.64 0.17
CA LEU A 487 -3.62 -30.29 1.37
C LEU A 487 -4.56 -30.23 2.57
N ASP A 488 -4.07 -30.67 3.73
CA ASP A 488 -4.78 -30.70 5.02
C ASP A 488 -3.86 -30.15 6.12
N ASP A 489 -4.27 -29.08 6.79
CA ASP A 489 -3.55 -28.31 7.82
C ASP A 489 -2.05 -28.09 7.50
N ALA A 490 -1.73 -27.86 6.23
CA ALA A 490 -0.34 -27.83 5.78
C ALA A 490 0.35 -26.53 6.24
N PRO A 491 1.57 -26.59 6.84
CA PRO A 491 2.34 -25.39 7.12
C PRO A 491 2.71 -24.67 5.83
N ASP A 492 2.48 -23.36 5.81
CA ASP A 492 2.88 -22.49 4.71
C ASP A 492 3.21 -21.09 5.24
N THR A 493 4.05 -20.37 4.51
CA THR A 493 4.29 -18.96 4.79
C THR A 493 3.84 -18.17 3.56
N GLY A 494 2.76 -17.41 3.69
CA GLY A 494 2.28 -16.55 2.60
C GLY A 494 3.18 -15.34 2.35
N PHE A 495 2.70 -14.39 1.53
CA PHE A 495 3.41 -13.16 1.19
C PHE A 495 2.47 -12.14 0.53
N LEU A 496 2.82 -10.84 0.57
CA LEU A 496 2.15 -9.82 -0.26
C LEU A 496 2.76 -9.82 -1.65
N GLN A 497 1.94 -9.79 -2.70
CA GLN A 497 2.42 -9.70 -4.08
C GLN A 497 3.02 -8.30 -4.35
N LEU A 498 4.10 -8.23 -5.13
CA LEU A 498 4.82 -6.96 -5.40
C LEU A 498 4.03 -5.99 -6.31
N THR A 499 3.16 -6.51 -7.18
CA THR A 499 2.40 -5.73 -8.17
C THR A 499 0.94 -5.57 -7.76
N GLY A 500 0.61 -4.39 -7.23
CA GLY A 500 -0.76 -3.97 -6.89
C GLY A 500 -1.37 -3.00 -7.92
N LEU A 501 -1.08 -3.21 -9.21
CA LEU A 501 -1.66 -2.38 -10.27
C LEU A 501 -3.15 -2.68 -10.37
N ASN A 502 -3.98 -1.66 -10.14
CA ASN A 502 -5.42 -1.77 -10.20
C ASN A 502 -5.94 -0.95 -11.38
N ARG A 503 -6.93 -1.47 -12.11
CA ARG A 503 -7.66 -0.70 -13.14
C ARG A 503 -9.11 -1.12 -13.20
N THR A 504 -9.95 -0.27 -13.77
CA THR A 504 -11.37 -0.58 -14.02
C THR A 504 -11.63 -0.48 -15.52
N GLY A 505 -11.95 -1.61 -16.16
CA GLY A 505 -12.09 -1.66 -17.62
C GLY A 505 -10.77 -1.29 -18.33
N GLU A 506 -10.87 -0.47 -19.37
CA GLU A 506 -9.74 0.00 -20.19
C GLU A 506 -9.14 1.33 -19.68
N SER A 507 -9.30 1.64 -18.39
CA SER A 507 -8.76 2.85 -17.77
C SER A 507 -7.25 2.79 -17.51
N ALA A 508 -6.69 3.91 -17.05
CA ALA A 508 -5.33 4.00 -16.50
C ALA A 508 -5.09 2.98 -15.36
N TYR A 509 -3.84 2.56 -15.19
CA TYR A 509 -3.40 1.77 -14.05
C TYR A 509 -3.19 2.67 -12.83
N HIS A 510 -3.73 2.27 -11.69
CA HIS A 510 -3.51 2.91 -10.41
C HIS A 510 -2.49 2.11 -9.62
N LEU A 511 -1.42 2.79 -9.19
CA LEU A 511 -0.42 2.24 -8.29
C LEU A 511 -0.39 3.07 -7.02
N HIS A 512 -0.60 2.41 -5.88
CA HIS A 512 -0.51 3.05 -4.59
C HIS A 512 0.95 3.09 -4.10
N GLU A 513 1.39 4.17 -3.47
CA GLU A 513 2.77 4.29 -2.99
C GLU A 513 3.05 3.41 -1.75
N VAL A 514 2.05 3.26 -0.86
CA VAL A 514 2.07 2.24 0.19
C VAL A 514 2.06 0.86 -0.43
N PHE A 515 3.02 0.02 -0.05
CA PHE A 515 3.19 -1.34 -0.56
C PHE A 515 2.99 -2.42 0.50
N ALA A 516 2.99 -2.06 1.78
CA ALA A 516 2.67 -2.95 2.88
C ALA A 516 1.97 -2.16 3.99
N GLY A 517 1.01 -2.77 4.67
CA GLY A 517 0.37 -2.22 5.86
C GLY A 517 -0.10 -3.34 6.76
N TRP A 518 -0.12 -3.09 8.06
CA TRP A 518 -0.52 -4.06 9.07
C TRP A 518 -1.35 -3.41 10.16
N ASP A 519 -2.53 -3.98 10.40
CA ASP A 519 -3.55 -3.49 11.34
C ASP A 519 -3.77 -4.46 12.51
N GLY A 520 -2.73 -5.24 12.85
CA GLY A 520 -2.73 -6.16 13.98
C GLY A 520 -3.26 -7.58 13.69
N TRP A 521 -3.47 -7.96 12.42
CA TRP A 521 -3.84 -9.33 12.04
C TRP A 521 -2.96 -9.92 10.91
N SER A 522 -2.97 -11.23 10.71
CA SER A 522 -2.15 -11.88 9.67
C SER A 522 -2.35 -11.25 8.29
N LEU A 523 -1.26 -11.12 7.55
CA LEU A 523 -1.24 -10.65 6.17
C LEU A 523 -1.41 -11.80 5.16
N SER A 524 -1.54 -13.04 5.64
CA SER A 524 -1.67 -14.24 4.80
C SER A 524 -2.89 -15.10 5.13
N ALA A 525 -3.67 -14.73 6.15
CA ALA A 525 -4.87 -15.45 6.57
C ALA A 525 -5.98 -14.47 6.99
N PRO A 526 -7.26 -14.78 6.69
CA PRO A 526 -8.39 -13.93 7.03
C PRO A 526 -8.55 -13.76 8.55
N ARG A 527 -9.28 -12.70 8.94
CA ARG A 527 -9.69 -12.50 10.35
C ARG A 527 -10.74 -13.56 10.72
N PRO A 528 -10.71 -14.11 11.95
CA PRO A 528 -11.77 -14.97 12.43
C PRO A 528 -13.04 -14.14 12.57
N GLY A 529 -14.15 -14.69 12.11
CA GLY A 529 -15.45 -14.04 12.21
C GLY A 529 -16.42 -14.57 11.18
N LYS A 530 -17.71 -14.42 11.49
CA LYS A 530 -18.78 -14.73 10.55
C LYS A 530 -18.83 -13.66 9.47
N VAL A 531 -19.20 -14.06 8.26
CA VAL A 531 -19.41 -13.16 7.13
C VAL A 531 -20.90 -12.90 6.93
N ILE A 532 -21.23 -11.65 6.59
CA ILE A 532 -22.59 -11.26 6.24
C ILE A 532 -22.70 -11.31 4.71
N VAL A 533 -23.65 -12.10 4.21
CA VAL A 533 -23.95 -12.19 2.77
C VAL A 533 -25.40 -11.88 2.51
N HIS A 534 -25.70 -11.31 1.35
CA HIS A 534 -27.08 -11.18 0.90
C HIS A 534 -27.59 -12.54 0.43
N GLY A 535 -28.71 -12.99 1.01
CA GLY A 535 -29.36 -14.23 0.62
C GLY A 535 -29.82 -14.17 -0.85
N GLU A 536 -29.72 -15.30 -1.54
CA GLU A 536 -30.23 -15.49 -2.89
C GLU A 536 -31.41 -16.48 -2.87
N GLY A 537 -32.19 -16.55 -3.95
CA GLY A 537 -33.31 -17.49 -4.07
C GLY A 537 -34.41 -17.26 -3.03
N GLU A 538 -34.67 -18.27 -2.19
CA GLU A 538 -35.72 -18.22 -1.16
C GLU A 538 -35.42 -17.21 -0.03
N ASP A 539 -34.14 -16.84 0.16
CA ASP A 539 -33.69 -15.84 1.13
C ASP A 539 -33.37 -14.48 0.48
N ALA A 540 -33.80 -14.25 -0.76
CA ALA A 540 -33.63 -12.99 -1.46
C ALA A 540 -34.11 -11.80 -0.61
N GLY A 541 -33.22 -10.82 -0.40
CA GLY A 541 -33.48 -9.62 0.39
C GLY A 541 -33.23 -9.75 1.90
N ARG A 542 -32.68 -10.87 2.37
CA ARG A 542 -32.22 -11.05 3.76
C ARG A 542 -30.69 -10.99 3.84
N GLU A 543 -30.19 -10.57 5.01
CA GLU A 543 -28.79 -10.73 5.36
C GLU A 543 -28.61 -12.05 6.12
N LEU A 544 -27.73 -12.90 5.61
CA LEU A 544 -27.37 -14.18 6.22
C LEU A 544 -26.00 -14.04 6.89
N VAL A 545 -25.86 -14.61 8.08
CA VAL A 545 -24.61 -14.62 8.84
C VAL A 545 -24.02 -16.04 8.78
N LEU A 546 -22.98 -16.23 7.97
CA LEU A 546 -22.34 -17.52 7.71
C LEU A 546 -20.98 -17.61 8.42
N ASP A 547 -20.58 -18.82 8.81
CA ASP A 547 -19.25 -19.03 9.42
C ASP A 547 -18.11 -18.89 8.40
N GLU A 548 -18.37 -19.23 7.13
CA GLU A 548 -17.46 -19.06 6.01
C GLU A 548 -18.17 -18.35 4.84
N PRO A 549 -17.44 -17.66 3.95
CA PRO A 549 -17.98 -17.19 2.68
C PRO A 549 -18.61 -18.37 1.93
N PRO A 550 -19.79 -18.19 1.32
CA PRO A 550 -20.36 -19.23 0.49
C PRO A 550 -19.38 -19.54 -0.64
N ASP A 551 -19.11 -20.83 -0.84
CA ASP A 551 -18.23 -21.28 -1.90
C ASP A 551 -18.75 -20.77 -3.25
N ASP A 552 -17.86 -20.16 -4.04
CA ASP A 552 -18.18 -19.78 -5.40
C ASP A 552 -18.20 -21.06 -6.26
N PRO A 553 -19.35 -21.50 -6.79
CA PRO A 553 -19.43 -22.73 -7.58
C PRO A 553 -18.61 -22.64 -8.88
N ALA A 554 -18.16 -21.45 -9.31
CA ALA A 554 -17.23 -21.28 -10.43
C ALA A 554 -15.76 -21.52 -10.03
N THR A 555 -15.44 -21.54 -8.73
CA THR A 555 -14.09 -21.80 -8.22
C THR A 555 -13.85 -23.31 -8.16
N HIS A 556 -12.89 -23.80 -8.95
CA HIS A 556 -12.53 -25.23 -8.97
C HIS A 556 -11.59 -25.64 -7.83
N VAL A 557 -10.79 -24.70 -7.32
CA VAL A 557 -9.78 -24.93 -6.28
C VAL A 557 -10.07 -24.03 -5.09
N HIS A 558 -10.47 -24.63 -3.97
CA HIS A 558 -10.76 -23.94 -2.72
C HIS A 558 -9.48 -23.94 -1.86
N ILE A 559 -8.98 -22.76 -1.53
CA ILE A 559 -7.81 -22.59 -0.65
C ILE A 559 -8.30 -21.89 0.61
N ARG A 560 -8.38 -22.63 1.72
CA ARG A 560 -8.71 -22.09 3.03
C ARG A 560 -7.41 -21.88 3.81
N THR A 561 -7.33 -20.77 4.53
CA THR A 561 -6.12 -20.44 5.31
C THR A 561 -6.49 -19.98 6.70
N SER A 562 -5.66 -20.37 7.67
CA SER A 562 -5.77 -19.91 9.05
C SER A 562 -4.41 -19.49 9.59
N VAL A 563 -4.39 -18.62 10.60
CA VAL A 563 -3.14 -18.13 11.18
C VAL A 563 -2.41 -19.27 11.87
N GLN A 564 -1.10 -19.43 11.63
CA GLN A 564 -0.28 -20.35 12.42
C GLN A 564 -0.27 -19.86 13.89
N PRO A 565 -0.78 -20.65 14.85
CA PRO A 565 -0.91 -20.19 16.23
C PRO A 565 0.43 -19.72 16.83
N GLY A 566 0.39 -18.60 17.56
CA GLY A 566 1.54 -18.06 18.29
C GLY A 566 2.55 -17.26 17.46
N THR A 567 2.26 -16.97 16.20
CA THR A 567 3.21 -16.30 15.29
C THR A 567 3.06 -14.79 15.19
N LEU A 568 1.91 -14.22 15.60
CA LEU A 568 1.65 -12.78 15.50
C LEU A 568 2.07 -12.03 16.77
N PRO A 569 2.75 -10.87 16.65
CA PRO A 569 3.04 -10.02 17.79
C PRO A 569 1.81 -9.20 18.19
N TRP A 570 1.84 -8.61 19.39
CA TRP A 570 0.76 -7.73 19.85
C TRP A 570 1.10 -6.28 19.49
N LEU A 571 0.43 -5.68 18.50
CA LEU A 571 0.58 -4.26 18.14
C LEU A 571 -0.07 -3.35 19.20
N ARG A 572 0.73 -2.78 20.10
CA ARG A 572 0.27 -2.00 21.25
C ARG A 572 1.07 -0.70 21.39
N TYR A 573 0.38 0.38 21.73
CA TYR A 573 1.01 1.64 22.09
C TYR A 573 1.95 1.47 23.29
N GLY A 574 3.05 2.24 23.29
CA GLY A 574 4.05 2.24 24.37
C GLY A 574 5.11 1.13 24.27
N ARG A 575 5.06 0.27 23.23
CA ARG A 575 6.11 -0.71 22.92
C ARG A 575 7.00 -0.24 21.78
N ARG A 576 8.19 -0.83 21.67
CA ARG A 576 9.11 -0.58 20.56
C ARG A 576 9.08 -1.75 19.60
N TYR A 577 8.88 -1.44 18.33
CA TYR A 577 8.94 -2.40 17.24
C TYR A 577 10.08 -2.08 16.30
N SER A 578 10.54 -3.10 15.58
CA SER A 578 11.36 -2.90 14.39
C SER A 578 10.81 -3.72 13.25
N PHE A 579 10.87 -3.18 12.04
CA PHE A 579 10.26 -3.78 10.86
C PHE A 579 11.32 -4.29 9.91
N ARG A 580 11.02 -5.38 9.21
CA ARG A 580 11.84 -5.88 8.10
C ARG A 580 10.95 -6.36 6.98
N VAL A 581 11.25 -5.99 5.75
CA VAL A 581 10.59 -6.55 4.57
C VAL A 581 11.57 -7.45 3.82
N ARG A 582 11.19 -8.71 3.58
CA ARG A 582 11.98 -9.70 2.85
C ARG A 582 11.38 -10.01 1.50
N GLY A 583 12.24 -10.20 0.50
CA GLY A 583 11.82 -10.71 -0.80
C GLY A 583 11.41 -12.18 -0.71
N VAL A 584 10.45 -12.53 -1.54
CA VAL A 584 9.98 -13.90 -1.75
C VAL A 584 10.17 -14.23 -3.23
N ASP A 585 10.99 -15.24 -3.50
CA ASP A 585 11.28 -15.67 -4.87
C ASP A 585 10.09 -16.39 -5.52
N LEU A 586 10.22 -16.75 -6.80
CA LEU A 586 9.18 -17.45 -7.57
C LEU A 586 8.68 -18.76 -6.90
N ALA A 587 9.54 -19.43 -6.13
CA ALA A 587 9.24 -20.67 -5.40
C ALA A 587 8.69 -20.45 -3.98
N GLY A 588 8.53 -19.20 -3.55
CA GLY A 588 8.06 -18.89 -2.21
C GLY A 588 9.17 -18.89 -1.14
N ASN A 589 10.44 -18.95 -1.52
CA ASN A 589 11.54 -18.92 -0.57
C ASN A 589 11.96 -17.49 -0.29
N SER A 590 12.57 -17.28 0.86
CA SER A 590 13.24 -16.03 1.18
C SER A 590 14.68 -16.35 1.56
N VAL A 591 15.62 -15.47 1.19
CA VAL A 591 17.06 -15.68 1.45
C VAL A 591 17.27 -16.03 2.94
N PRO A 592 17.91 -17.18 3.25
CA PRO A 592 18.24 -17.56 4.62
C PRO A 592 19.15 -16.52 5.26
N ARG A 593 18.98 -16.30 6.57
CA ARG A 593 19.86 -15.40 7.32
C ARG A 593 20.75 -16.19 8.27
N PRO A 594 22.00 -15.76 8.45
CA PRO A 594 22.82 -16.30 9.51
C PRO A 594 22.16 -16.01 10.87
N PRO A 595 22.32 -16.90 11.85
CA PRO A 595 21.86 -16.64 13.21
C PRO A 595 22.50 -15.36 13.75
N ALA A 596 21.74 -14.62 14.57
CA ALA A 596 22.28 -13.43 15.21
C ALA A 596 23.46 -13.82 16.11
N PRO A 597 24.59 -13.09 16.06
CA PRO A 597 25.71 -13.36 16.95
C PRO A 597 25.31 -13.08 18.40
N SER A 598 25.92 -13.79 19.35
CA SER A 598 25.64 -13.64 20.79
C SER A 598 25.95 -12.24 21.32
N SER A 599 26.90 -11.55 20.70
CA SER A 599 27.24 -10.15 20.96
C SER A 599 27.41 -9.42 19.63
N PRO A 600 26.79 -8.24 19.46
CA PRO A 600 26.95 -7.48 18.22
C PRO A 600 28.38 -6.93 18.14
N ASP A 601 28.96 -6.98 16.95
CA ASP A 601 30.25 -6.35 16.65
C ASP A 601 30.17 -4.84 16.94
N PRO A 602 31.14 -4.22 17.64
CA PRO A 602 31.16 -2.78 17.88
C PRO A 602 30.98 -1.92 16.62
N SER A 603 31.49 -2.38 15.47
CA SER A 603 31.31 -1.70 14.17
C SER A 603 29.85 -1.70 13.71
N VAL A 604 29.11 -2.80 13.91
CA VAL A 604 27.68 -2.90 13.61
C VAL A 604 26.87 -1.98 14.53
N VAL A 605 27.23 -1.90 15.81
CA VAL A 605 26.60 -0.97 16.75
C VAL A 605 26.85 0.49 16.36
N ALA A 606 28.08 0.82 15.95
CA ALA A 606 28.42 2.16 15.47
C ALA A 606 27.62 2.54 14.21
N ALA A 607 27.55 1.63 13.22
CA ALA A 607 26.76 1.84 12.01
C ALA A 607 25.26 2.02 12.31
N ALA A 608 24.71 1.24 13.25
CA ALA A 608 23.32 1.40 13.68
C ALA A 608 23.06 2.77 14.32
N ARG A 609 24.01 3.31 15.11
CA ARG A 609 23.90 4.67 15.68
C ARG A 609 23.95 5.75 14.61
N GLU A 610 24.88 5.64 13.67
CA GLU A 610 24.97 6.57 12.53
C GLU A 610 23.67 6.58 11.72
N GLN A 611 23.06 5.40 11.52
CA GLN A 611 21.77 5.29 10.85
C GLN A 611 20.65 5.98 11.64
N LEU A 612 20.59 5.82 12.97
CA LEU A 612 19.61 6.51 13.81
C LEU A 612 19.79 8.04 13.78
N ASP A 613 21.03 8.53 13.75
CA ASP A 613 21.33 9.96 13.61
C ASP A 613 20.94 10.50 12.23
N LEU A 614 21.12 9.70 11.17
CA LEU A 614 20.64 10.03 9.82
C LEU A 614 19.11 10.11 9.79
N LEU A 615 18.41 9.11 10.33
CA LEU A 615 16.95 9.10 10.43
C LEU A 615 16.45 10.32 11.19
N SER A 616 17.02 10.59 12.37
CA SER A 616 16.63 11.73 13.21
C SER A 616 16.79 13.07 12.49
N ARG A 617 17.92 13.27 11.79
CA ARG A 617 18.13 14.47 10.96
C ARG A 617 17.15 14.56 9.79
N THR A 618 16.86 13.43 9.13
CA THR A 618 15.92 13.41 7.99
C THR A 618 14.50 13.76 8.41
N TYR A 619 14.03 13.23 9.55
CA TYR A 619 12.73 13.62 10.11
C TYR A 619 12.70 15.10 10.52
N ALA A 620 13.75 15.61 11.16
CA ALA A 620 13.84 17.04 11.50
C ALA A 620 13.81 17.94 10.25
N ASP A 621 14.50 17.54 9.17
CA ASP A 621 14.48 18.25 7.88
C ASP A 621 13.13 18.15 7.17
N ARG A 622 12.36 17.07 7.38
CA ARG A 622 10.98 16.94 6.90
C ARG A 622 10.08 17.92 7.64
N ASP A 623 10.13 17.92 8.97
CA ASP A 623 9.33 18.81 9.81
C ASP A 623 9.66 20.30 9.55
N ALA A 624 10.93 20.62 9.32
CA ALA A 624 11.38 21.99 8.97
C ALA A 624 10.89 22.47 7.60
N ARG A 625 10.45 21.56 6.73
CA ARG A 625 9.87 21.85 5.41
C ARG A 625 8.35 21.63 5.36
N GLY A 626 7.74 21.23 6.47
CA GLY A 626 6.30 21.01 6.59
C GLY A 626 5.49 22.30 6.64
N LEU A 627 4.17 22.13 6.63
CA LEU A 627 3.19 23.22 6.72
C LEU A 627 3.33 23.97 8.06
N LEU A 628 3.62 23.26 9.15
CA LEU A 628 3.85 23.88 10.47
C LEU A 628 5.00 24.89 10.44
N ALA A 629 6.09 24.58 9.74
CA ALA A 629 7.23 25.49 9.64
C ALA A 629 6.84 26.81 8.96
N ALA A 630 5.98 26.75 7.95
CA ALA A 630 5.49 27.92 7.22
C ALA A 630 4.72 28.91 8.12
N VAL A 631 3.98 28.38 9.09
CA VAL A 631 3.11 29.18 9.98
C VAL A 631 3.68 29.36 11.38
N ARG A 632 4.86 28.80 11.66
CA ARG A 632 5.45 28.76 13.01
C ARG A 632 5.57 30.13 13.66
N ALA A 633 6.06 31.14 12.94
CA ALA A 633 6.22 32.48 13.51
C ALA A 633 4.87 33.05 13.99
N ARG A 634 3.81 32.92 13.18
CA ARG A 634 2.45 33.36 13.52
C ARG A 634 1.84 32.54 14.66
N LEU A 635 2.14 31.24 14.74
CA LEU A 635 1.73 30.41 15.87
C LEU A 635 2.39 30.87 17.16
N LEU A 636 3.70 31.13 17.14
CA LEU A 636 4.46 31.61 18.31
C LEU A 636 3.98 33.00 18.77
N GLU A 637 3.68 33.91 17.84
CA GLU A 637 3.09 35.23 18.15
C GLU A 637 1.73 35.14 18.86
N ARG A 638 1.00 34.02 18.68
CA ARG A 638 -0.30 33.77 19.29
C ARG A 638 -0.23 32.91 20.56
N LEU A 639 0.93 32.31 20.85
CA LEU A 639 1.13 31.69 22.15
C LEU A 639 1.14 32.80 23.21
N PRO A 640 0.49 32.58 24.37
CA PRO A 640 0.55 33.53 25.46
C PRO A 640 2.02 33.75 25.89
N ASP A 641 2.41 35.01 26.11
CA ASP A 641 3.75 35.37 26.59
C ASP A 641 4.10 34.55 27.85
N ASP A 642 5.29 33.95 27.90
CA ASP A 642 5.84 33.18 29.04
C ASP A 642 5.86 33.98 30.37
N GLY A 643 5.55 35.28 30.33
CA GLY A 643 5.41 36.17 31.49
C GLY A 643 3.99 36.30 32.06
N ALA A 644 2.97 35.67 31.47
CA ALA A 644 1.61 35.68 31.98
C ALA A 644 1.35 34.42 32.85
N PRO A 645 1.34 34.52 34.19
CA PRO A 645 1.25 33.35 35.08
C PRO A 645 0.01 32.47 34.84
N ASP A 646 -1.08 33.01 34.30
CA ASP A 646 -2.34 32.27 34.14
C ASP A 646 -2.36 31.26 32.98
N ALA A 647 -1.56 31.45 31.93
CA ALA A 647 -1.66 30.62 30.72
C ALA A 647 -0.80 29.35 30.78
N THR A 648 0.43 29.48 31.28
CA THR A 648 1.35 28.35 31.47
C THR A 648 0.86 27.45 32.60
N ASP A 649 0.35 28.03 33.69
CA ASP A 649 -0.30 27.25 34.76
C ASP A 649 -1.60 26.59 34.28
N GLY A 650 -2.37 27.24 33.39
CA GLY A 650 -3.54 26.65 32.76
C GLY A 650 -3.20 25.44 31.87
N LEU A 651 -2.19 25.57 31.01
CA LEU A 651 -1.73 24.46 30.15
C LEU A 651 -1.11 23.34 30.99
N LEU A 652 -0.27 23.66 31.98
CA LEU A 652 0.32 22.67 32.88
C LEU A 652 -0.74 21.96 33.74
N ALA A 653 -1.75 22.68 34.22
CA ALA A 653 -2.87 22.09 34.97
C ALA A 653 -3.71 21.17 34.09
N VAL A 654 -3.94 21.53 32.82
CA VAL A 654 -4.65 20.68 31.86
C VAL A 654 -3.83 19.47 31.46
N LEU A 655 -2.52 19.62 31.21
CA LEU A 655 -1.61 18.50 30.94
C LEU A 655 -1.45 17.59 32.16
N ALA A 656 -1.45 18.14 33.38
CA ALA A 656 -1.44 17.38 34.61
C ALA A 656 -2.76 16.62 34.81
N ALA A 657 -3.91 17.28 34.60
CA ALA A 657 -5.23 16.67 34.70
C ALA A 657 -5.46 15.60 33.61
N ALA A 658 -4.99 15.86 32.38
CA ALA A 658 -5.00 14.89 31.29
C ALA A 658 -4.06 13.72 31.58
N GLY A 659 -2.87 13.98 32.16
CA GLY A 659 -1.92 12.98 32.60
C GLY A 659 -2.47 12.11 33.74
N GLU A 660 -3.16 12.68 34.71
CA GLU A 660 -3.86 11.95 35.77
C GLU A 660 -5.05 11.14 35.24
N GLY A 661 -5.80 11.72 34.29
CA GLY A 661 -6.88 11.05 33.57
C GLY A 661 -6.41 9.86 32.75
N LEU A 662 -5.29 10.01 32.02
CA LEU A 662 -4.63 8.96 31.26
C LEU A 662 -4.03 7.90 32.17
N ALA A 663 -3.35 8.27 33.26
CA ALA A 663 -2.83 7.31 34.24
C ALA A 663 -3.96 6.53 34.95
N GLY A 664 -5.08 7.19 35.22
CA GLY A 664 -6.28 6.57 35.78
C GLY A 664 -7.01 5.67 34.79
N ALA A 665 -7.11 6.06 33.51
CA ALA A 665 -7.65 5.24 32.44
C ALA A 665 -6.74 4.02 32.18
N GLN A 666 -5.42 4.21 32.16
CA GLN A 666 -4.44 3.16 31.98
C GLN A 666 -4.44 2.18 33.16
N LYS A 667 -4.60 2.66 34.41
CA LYS A 667 -4.80 1.81 35.60
C LYS A 667 -6.09 1.01 35.56
N ARG A 668 -7.19 1.60 35.09
CA ARG A 668 -8.47 0.89 34.91
C ARG A 668 -8.37 -0.17 33.83
N LEU A 669 -7.81 0.17 32.67
CA LEU A 669 -7.54 -0.77 31.58
C LEU A 669 -6.59 -1.92 32.00
N THR A 670 -5.58 -1.66 32.83
CA THR A 670 -4.72 -2.73 33.37
C THR A 670 -5.38 -3.55 34.48
N ALA A 671 -6.35 -2.99 35.21
CA ALA A 671 -7.15 -3.75 36.18
C ALA A 671 -8.16 -4.65 35.48
N ASP A 672 -8.84 -4.14 34.44
CA ASP A 672 -9.80 -4.90 33.64
C ASP A 672 -9.11 -6.01 32.83
N ALA A 673 -7.93 -5.73 32.25
CA ALA A 673 -7.11 -6.74 31.56
C ALA A 673 -6.57 -7.84 32.51
N ARG A 674 -6.49 -7.59 33.82
CA ARG A 674 -6.13 -8.61 34.83
C ARG A 674 -7.33 -9.46 35.27
N LEU A 675 -8.55 -8.96 35.11
CA LEU A 675 -9.78 -9.69 35.42
C LEU A 675 -10.14 -10.69 34.31
N GLU A 676 -9.80 -10.38 33.05
CA GLU A 676 -9.99 -11.29 31.91
C GLU A 676 -8.91 -12.39 31.80
N ALA A 677 -7.80 -12.28 32.54
CA ALA A 677 -6.74 -13.29 32.61
C ALA A 677 -7.01 -14.38 33.66
N THR A 678 -8.29 -14.69 33.92
CA THR A 678 -8.67 -15.87 34.72
C THR A 678 -8.89 -17.03 33.76
N PRO A 679 -8.19 -18.17 33.90
CA PRO A 679 -8.29 -19.26 32.93
C PRO A 679 -9.69 -19.88 32.96
N VAL A 680 -10.33 -19.96 31.80
CA VAL A 680 -11.35 -20.96 31.47
C VAL A 680 -10.77 -21.85 30.39
#